data_AF-A0A8J3X292-F1
#
_entry.id   AF-A0A8J3X292-F1
#
_cell.length_a   1.000
_cell.length_b   1.000
_cell.length_c   1.000
_cell.angle_alpha   90.00
_cell.angle_beta   90.00
_cell.angle_gamma   90.00
#
_symmetry.space_group_name_H-M   'P 1'
#
loop_
_entity.id
_entity.type
_entity.pdbx_description
1 polymer ?
#
loop_
_entity_poly.entity_id
_entity_poly.type
_entity_poly.pdbx_seq_one_letter_code
_entity_poly.pdbx_strand_id
1 'polypeptide(L)'
;MTCPVCGTVAVPGARFCHNCGSALPAAATLPAAERRVVTVLFGDLSDFTAWAEDVDPERVGAVTDRVLAALAGSVKTFGGHVDKLTGDGIMAVFGAPVAHEDDAERAVRAALSMQRAVRRVLDDERGGGAPLGLRVGLNTGAVVAGVQAALEYTVIGDTVNTAARLADAAAVGAVYAGAVTSAATRRVASWRALRPLRLKGKREPVEAYELLGLLDAPGSRSGLGDEAPFVGRETELGRVAGRLAEVVDREEPRILIMTAEAGLGKTRFACEVERFVAGYPVGGFAPTTGARVLSVHCAAFGERRRLAPLADLVRAAIGLPADAPTTREQAEERLRRLGQRLARHTRTRARSTPPVAEETAPAATEGPRLATELLLTLIGYGEAGRSEVTGPADRAAWAGPAGARGGWGASAGPVDDLDLEAIPAAVADLLSALAAEEPLLIVVDDLHDATPDTVDALGITMSRLSGPALVLLLGRPELVRTAGILNRLADAEVSALPALRGADAARLLTSYLSGGRLPQADEDRLLATAQGNPFYLAELVALLQERGLLTSTGTGWGLAPGSLGGRLLSRDLAAVLAARIDALPPHARAVLRDAAVVGDTVPSGALEALRAGRAGGRPSAVAAVELARAVEELLQRRMLRKVKGGYAFATPLLREAAYAGVGKADLAQRHALLAGWAAEPTPSARPEPGRPRPGRVGMTAEAADAFVAEHAERAMVLADAVGLRADETVRAVAPLGVAVLGRLARQALVSGEPSQAVAHAERAAALAGGVLSPADRLIQARALLQTGRIADALGWAEKIAANAGDDAAVRAGALLLAGRAYRTTGDHQRAYTTWEEALAAATAAGRPAERAEALRRLGMADYLAGRLAEAGDRFAAAYQIAVGTGDRRSQAWSLQNLAWVTTTRGDFAGADLALGRSARRFAELGDPVGRAWMRGTTAFVRMLAGRLSEARRLARVFLPFGERVGEAWAVGTLRSVEAFAAAEVGELAEADRDARRSYRDFAAADDDWGRGLALVVRGVIARGLGESTHAIDLLSDALEYGEKTGHPLLIGMARTIRGFVLLDRGDVADAEDDARAVLAVVEPHDVLESAQVGPTVLLAAARLADGDAPAAVDLLADVAAPVDVPSLLFPRREAVAYYAEALLAAGRAEEALEWARRAVAAPGEDVRSRVHAGRALAMALGAVGQRAEAVTVASAALREAHATQQISERAITRDVLSALS
;
A
#
# COMPACT_ATOMS: atom_id res chain seq x y z
N MET A 1 10.94 15.28 37.33
CA MET A 1 11.39 14.30 36.30
C MET A 1 10.64 12.99 36.54
N THR A 2 10.21 12.25 35.52
CA THR A 2 9.61 10.92 35.70
C THR A 2 10.66 9.84 35.47
N CYS A 3 10.64 8.80 36.31
CA CYS A 3 11.55 7.68 36.15
C CYS A 3 11.31 7.01 34.78
N PRO A 4 12.33 6.86 33.93
CA PRO A 4 12.15 6.27 32.60
C PRO A 4 11.78 4.79 32.65
N VAL A 5 11.91 4.14 33.82
CA VAL A 5 11.61 2.72 34.02
C VAL A 5 10.16 2.51 34.48
N CYS A 6 9.69 3.26 35.48
CA CYS A 6 8.37 3.01 36.08
C CYS A 6 7.39 4.19 35.97
N GLY A 7 7.79 5.29 35.32
CA GLY A 7 6.95 6.49 35.16
C GLY A 7 6.72 7.30 36.44
N THR A 8 7.18 6.84 37.61
CA THR A 8 7.00 7.55 38.89
C THR A 8 7.74 8.89 38.88
N VAL A 9 7.06 9.96 39.30
CA VAL A 9 7.67 11.29 39.43
C VAL A 9 8.76 11.22 40.51
N ALA A 10 10.01 11.41 40.11
CA ALA A 10 11.13 11.39 41.03
C ALA A 10 11.22 12.68 41.83
N VAL A 11 11.62 12.52 43.10
CA VAL A 11 11.88 13.62 44.02
C VAL A 11 13.07 14.43 43.50
N PRO A 12 12.99 15.77 43.44
CA PRO A 12 14.09 16.61 43.00
C PRO A 12 15.38 16.31 43.78
N GLY A 13 16.47 16.01 43.08
CA GLY A 13 17.77 15.69 43.68
C GLY A 13 18.00 14.20 44.02
N ALA A 14 17.00 13.33 43.85
CA ALA A 14 17.16 11.89 44.09
C ALA A 14 18.05 11.24 43.03
N ARG A 15 19.11 10.54 43.47
CA ARG A 15 20.00 9.76 42.58
C ARG A 15 19.36 8.44 42.11
N PHE A 16 18.37 7.96 42.84
CA PHE A 16 17.64 6.72 42.56
C PHE A 16 16.14 6.96 42.69
N CYS A 17 15.34 6.24 41.90
CA CYS A 17 13.88 6.28 42.03
C CYS A 17 13.46 5.65 43.36
N HIS A 18 12.67 6.37 44.16
CA HIS A 18 12.18 5.87 45.45
C HIS A 18 11.20 4.69 45.33
N ASN A 19 10.62 4.48 44.14
CA ASN A 19 9.66 3.40 43.90
C ASN A 19 10.35 2.13 43.36
N CYS A 20 11.19 2.23 42.32
CA CYS A 20 11.79 1.06 41.67
C CYS A 20 13.31 0.90 41.86
N GLY A 21 13.98 1.82 42.56
CA GLY A 21 15.43 1.77 42.82
C GLY A 21 16.33 2.10 41.63
N SER A 22 15.77 2.38 40.44
CA SER A 22 16.56 2.67 39.24
C SER A 22 17.33 3.99 39.35
N ALA A 23 18.60 3.99 38.91
CA ALA A 23 19.44 5.18 38.89
C ALA A 23 18.91 6.22 37.89
N LEU A 24 18.75 7.47 38.34
CA LEU A 24 18.24 8.55 37.52
C LEU A 24 19.41 9.34 36.88
N PRO A 25 19.31 9.79 35.61
CA PRO A 25 20.40 10.53 34.96
C PRO A 25 20.75 11.80 35.72
N ALA A 26 21.98 11.91 36.22
CA ALA A 26 22.45 13.07 36.95
C ALA A 26 22.91 14.18 35.99
N ALA A 27 22.06 15.18 35.73
CA ALA A 27 22.45 16.57 35.45
C ALA A 27 21.23 17.50 35.33
N ALA A 28 20.91 18.18 36.44
CA ALA A 28 20.58 19.61 36.51
C ALA A 28 20.34 19.92 37.99
N THR A 29 21.38 20.38 38.68
CA THR A 29 21.20 21.17 39.90
C THR A 29 20.18 22.26 39.60
N LEU A 30 19.07 22.29 40.34
CA LEU A 30 18.07 23.37 40.25
C LEU A 30 18.80 24.70 40.46
N PRO A 31 18.79 25.63 39.48
CA PRO A 31 19.46 26.91 39.66
C PRO A 31 18.77 27.71 40.76
N ALA A 32 19.59 28.43 41.54
CA ALA A 32 19.10 29.57 42.30
C ALA A 32 18.40 30.56 41.36
N ALA A 33 17.43 31.32 41.88
CA ALA A 33 16.63 32.28 41.11
C ALA A 33 17.50 33.08 40.11
N GLU A 34 17.24 32.91 38.82
CA GLU A 34 18.04 33.49 37.73
C GLU A 34 17.19 34.42 36.86
N ARG A 35 17.80 35.49 36.35
CA ARG A 35 17.12 36.48 35.51
C ARG A 35 17.22 36.06 34.04
N ARG A 36 16.08 35.86 33.37
CA ARG A 36 16.00 35.42 31.97
C ARG A 36 14.95 36.20 31.19
N VAL A 37 15.09 36.25 29.87
CA VAL A 37 14.04 36.73 28.96
C VAL A 37 13.17 35.54 28.57
N VAL A 38 11.86 35.65 28.79
CA VAL A 38 10.89 34.60 28.47
C VAL A 38 9.70 35.21 27.74
N THR A 39 8.91 34.38 27.07
CA THR A 39 7.57 34.73 26.60
C THR A 39 6.53 34.06 27.48
N VAL A 40 5.70 34.87 28.12
CA VAL A 40 4.62 34.41 29.02
C VAL A 40 3.31 34.38 28.24
N LEU A 41 2.55 33.30 28.40
CA LEU A 41 1.24 33.07 27.80
C LEU A 41 0.20 32.86 28.90
N PHE A 42 -0.88 33.62 28.85
CA PHE A 42 -2.11 33.39 29.63
C PHE A 42 -3.25 33.05 28.69
N GLY A 43 -4.00 32.00 29.01
CA GLY A 43 -5.27 31.67 28.36
C GLY A 43 -6.38 31.62 29.41
N ASP A 44 -7.49 32.31 29.17
CA ASP A 44 -8.62 32.44 30.09
C ASP A 44 -9.95 32.15 29.36
N LEU A 45 -10.82 31.33 29.95
CA LEU A 45 -12.10 30.97 29.39
C LEU A 45 -13.15 32.03 29.73
N SER A 46 -13.58 32.79 28.73
CA SER A 46 -14.63 33.78 28.89
C SER A 46 -15.99 33.15 29.21
N ASP A 47 -16.74 33.83 30.08
CA ASP A 47 -18.10 33.49 30.49
C ASP A 47 -18.27 32.10 31.14
N PHE A 48 -17.16 31.49 31.57
CA PHE A 48 -17.12 30.20 32.24
C PHE A 48 -17.87 30.20 33.58
N THR A 49 -17.73 31.26 34.39
CA THR A 49 -18.41 31.35 35.69
C THR A 49 -19.93 31.39 35.55
N ALA A 50 -20.46 32.17 34.59
CA ALA A 50 -21.89 32.23 34.33
C ALA A 50 -22.42 30.90 33.78
N TRP A 51 -21.66 30.26 32.89
CA TRP A 51 -21.99 28.94 32.37
C TRP A 51 -21.97 27.85 33.46
N ALA A 52 -21.02 27.91 34.40
CA ALA A 52 -20.89 26.93 35.48
C ALA A 52 -22.00 27.05 36.54
N GLU A 53 -22.69 28.19 36.66
CA GLU A 53 -23.85 28.36 37.54
C GLU A 53 -25.11 27.65 37.02
N ASP A 54 -25.25 27.55 35.69
CA ASP A 54 -26.42 27.00 35.01
C ASP A 54 -26.28 25.52 34.59
N VAL A 55 -25.13 24.89 34.87
CA VAL A 55 -24.79 23.54 34.42
C VAL A 55 -24.41 22.63 35.59
N ASP A 56 -24.80 21.36 35.49
CA ASP A 56 -24.49 20.33 36.49
C ASP A 56 -22.96 20.27 36.82
N PRO A 57 -22.56 20.27 38.11
CA PRO A 57 -21.15 20.29 38.51
C PRO A 57 -20.29 19.15 37.94
N GLU A 58 -20.83 17.94 37.75
CA GLU A 58 -20.08 16.84 37.14
C GLU A 58 -19.79 17.13 35.66
N ARG A 59 -20.76 17.75 34.98
CA ARG A 59 -20.61 18.18 33.58
C ARG A 59 -19.66 19.37 33.44
N VAL A 60 -19.70 20.33 34.37
CA VAL A 60 -18.73 21.44 34.44
C VAL A 60 -17.32 20.90 34.61
N GLY A 61 -17.10 19.96 35.54
CA GLY A 61 -15.80 19.31 35.74
C GLY A 61 -15.30 18.59 34.47
N ALA A 62 -16.13 17.77 33.85
CA ALA A 62 -15.75 17.00 32.65
C ALA A 62 -15.44 17.86 31.41
N VAL A 63 -16.08 19.02 31.25
CA VAL A 63 -15.76 19.97 30.17
C VAL A 63 -14.48 20.72 30.48
N THR A 64 -14.32 21.18 31.73
CA THR A 64 -13.14 21.91 32.20
C THR A 64 -11.87 21.08 32.05
N ASP A 65 -11.89 19.81 32.49
CA ASP A 65 -10.74 18.91 32.37
C ASP A 65 -10.33 18.68 30.91
N ARG A 66 -11.30 18.51 30.00
CA ARG A 66 -11.02 18.34 28.57
C ARG A 66 -10.42 19.59 27.95
N VAL A 67 -10.95 20.76 28.29
CA VAL A 67 -10.44 22.04 27.79
C VAL A 67 -9.03 22.29 28.33
N LEU A 68 -8.81 22.19 29.64
CA LEU A 68 -7.49 22.38 30.24
C LEU A 68 -6.46 21.36 29.72
N ALA A 69 -6.85 20.10 29.49
CA ALA A 69 -5.98 19.10 28.86
C ALA A 69 -5.59 19.48 27.42
N ALA A 70 -6.53 19.99 26.62
CA ALA A 70 -6.27 20.44 25.26
C ALA A 70 -5.37 21.68 25.21
N LEU A 71 -5.55 22.62 26.15
CA LEU A 71 -4.70 23.80 26.31
C LEU A 71 -3.27 23.40 26.72
N ALA A 72 -3.13 22.55 27.75
CA ALA A 72 -1.84 22.05 28.20
C ALA A 72 -1.13 21.21 27.13
N GLY A 73 -1.89 20.45 26.33
CA GLY A 73 -1.40 19.74 25.16
C GLY A 73 -0.79 20.68 24.13
N SER A 74 -1.51 21.75 23.77
CA SER A 74 -1.02 22.78 22.84
C SER A 74 0.28 23.43 23.33
N VAL A 75 0.37 23.80 24.60
CA VAL A 75 1.61 24.37 25.18
C VAL A 75 2.78 23.39 25.08
N LYS A 76 2.58 22.13 25.46
CA LYS A 76 3.62 21.08 25.39
C LYS A 76 4.07 20.80 23.97
N THR A 77 3.15 20.77 22.99
CA THR A 77 3.48 20.54 21.57
C THR A 77 4.48 21.55 21.03
N PHE A 78 4.40 22.81 21.46
CA PHE A 78 5.33 23.87 21.04
C PHE A 78 6.50 24.07 22.01
N GLY A 79 6.76 23.11 22.92
CA GLY A 79 7.91 23.14 23.82
C GLY A 79 7.81 24.15 24.96
N GLY A 80 6.63 24.65 25.27
CA GLY A 80 6.38 25.52 26.42
C GLY A 80 6.22 24.71 27.72
N HIS A 81 6.51 25.36 28.85
CA HIS A 81 6.28 24.82 30.18
C HIS A 81 4.96 25.37 30.74
N VAL A 82 4.05 24.48 31.16
CA VAL A 82 2.84 24.89 31.88
C VAL A 82 3.24 25.15 33.33
N ASP A 83 3.15 26.41 33.76
CA ASP A 83 3.50 26.85 35.12
C ASP A 83 2.38 26.46 36.09
N LYS A 84 1.13 26.82 35.75
CA LYS A 84 -0.06 26.48 36.54
C LYS A 84 -1.34 26.49 35.71
N LEU A 85 -2.30 25.72 36.18
CA LEU A 85 -3.70 25.75 35.74
C LEU A 85 -4.51 26.46 36.84
N THR A 86 -5.22 27.52 36.47
CA THR A 86 -6.25 28.16 37.31
C THR A 86 -7.59 27.61 36.86
N GLY A 87 -8.61 27.46 37.73
CA GLY A 87 -9.82 26.68 37.41
C GLY A 87 -10.43 26.92 36.02
N ASP A 88 -10.38 28.15 35.52
CA ASP A 88 -10.87 28.63 34.22
C ASP A 88 -9.76 29.06 33.23
N GLY A 89 -8.48 28.84 33.55
CA GLY A 89 -7.36 29.36 32.77
C GLY A 89 -6.03 28.60 32.89
N ILE A 90 -5.06 29.04 32.10
CA ILE A 90 -3.72 28.43 32.00
C ILE A 90 -2.65 29.50 31.92
N MET A 91 -1.56 29.29 32.67
CA MET A 91 -0.33 30.06 32.55
C MET A 91 0.80 29.16 32.03
N ALA A 92 1.45 29.63 30.96
CA ALA A 92 2.57 28.94 30.34
C ALA A 92 3.74 29.87 30.07
N VAL A 93 4.94 29.29 30.02
CA VAL A 93 6.20 30.01 29.85
C VAL A 93 7.02 29.34 28.76
N PHE A 94 7.54 30.14 27.84
CA PHE A 94 8.50 29.75 26.81
C PHE A 94 9.81 30.47 27.09
N GLY A 95 10.92 29.74 27.22
CA GLY A 95 12.21 30.28 27.64
C GLY A 95 12.69 29.86 29.03
N ALA A 96 11.84 29.17 29.79
CA ALA A 96 12.17 28.59 31.10
C ALA A 96 11.41 27.27 31.30
N PRO A 97 12.06 26.20 31.82
CA PRO A 97 13.47 26.14 32.24
C PRO A 97 14.49 26.05 31.09
N VAL A 98 14.04 25.77 29.86
CA VAL A 98 14.87 25.66 28.65
C VAL A 98 14.58 26.82 27.71
N ALA A 99 15.63 27.51 27.27
CA ALA A 99 15.55 28.66 26.36
C ALA A 99 15.80 28.27 24.90
N HIS A 100 15.05 28.90 23.99
CA HIS A 100 15.22 28.77 22.55
C HIS A 100 15.20 30.15 21.88
N GLU A 101 15.87 30.30 20.73
CA GLU A 101 15.88 31.57 19.99
C GLU A 101 14.49 31.97 19.45
N ASP A 102 13.60 30.99 19.29
CA ASP A 102 12.25 31.13 18.71
C ASP A 102 11.11 31.07 19.75
N ASP A 103 11.39 31.29 21.04
CA ASP A 103 10.40 31.15 22.13
C ASP A 103 9.15 32.04 21.93
N ALA A 104 9.30 33.25 21.36
CA ALA A 104 8.17 34.13 21.06
C ALA A 104 7.28 33.57 19.94
N GLU A 105 7.88 32.98 18.89
CA GLU A 105 7.14 32.34 17.79
C GLU A 105 6.38 31.10 18.30
N ARG A 106 7.05 30.27 19.10
CA ARG A 106 6.44 29.07 19.71
C ARG A 106 5.23 29.42 20.56
N ALA A 107 5.31 30.49 21.36
CA ALA A 107 4.19 30.97 22.16
C ALA A 107 3.01 31.45 21.28
N VAL A 108 3.27 32.15 20.18
CA VAL A 108 2.24 32.60 19.23
C VAL A 108 1.55 31.42 18.53
N ARG A 109 2.33 30.41 18.10
CA ARG A 109 1.78 29.18 17.51
C ARG A 109 0.95 28.38 18.52
N ALA A 110 1.41 28.30 19.77
CA ALA A 110 0.66 27.67 20.86
C ALA A 110 -0.66 28.39 21.12
N ALA A 111 -0.66 29.73 21.17
CA ALA A 111 -1.86 30.53 21.37
C ALA A 111 -2.94 30.26 20.29
N LEU A 112 -2.55 30.19 19.01
CA LEU A 112 -3.49 29.86 17.93
C LEU A 112 -3.94 28.40 17.96
N SER A 113 -3.06 27.47 18.32
CA SER A 113 -3.43 26.07 18.53
C SER A 113 -4.46 25.94 19.66
N MET A 114 -4.29 26.68 20.76
CA MET A 114 -5.21 26.74 21.88
C MET A 114 -6.59 27.25 21.44
N GLN A 115 -6.66 28.35 20.68
CA GLN A 115 -7.91 28.86 20.11
C GLN A 115 -8.65 27.79 19.28
N ARG A 116 -7.94 27.09 18.40
CA ARG A 116 -8.52 26.01 17.57
C ARG A 116 -8.94 24.79 18.38
N ALA A 117 -8.14 24.42 19.38
CA ALA A 117 -8.40 23.27 20.23
C ALA A 117 -9.66 23.49 21.07
N VAL A 118 -9.82 24.68 21.66
CA VAL A 118 -11.03 25.05 22.40
C VAL A 118 -12.25 25.02 21.49
N ARG A 119 -12.17 25.62 20.30
CA ARG A 119 -13.29 25.60 19.32
C ARG A 119 -13.73 24.18 18.98
N ARG A 120 -12.79 23.26 18.72
CA ARG A 120 -13.12 21.84 18.45
C ARG A 120 -13.73 21.11 19.63
N VAL A 121 -13.29 21.40 20.85
CA VAL A 121 -13.86 20.79 22.07
C VAL A 121 -15.30 21.29 22.30
N LEU A 122 -15.59 22.53 21.92
CA LEU A 122 -16.92 23.13 22.01
C LEU A 122 -17.85 22.70 20.86
N ASP A 123 -17.31 22.38 19.69
CA ASP A 123 -18.06 21.90 18.51
C ASP A 123 -18.40 20.38 18.56
N ASP A 124 -17.90 19.63 19.55
CA ASP A 124 -18.16 18.18 19.70
C ASP A 124 -19.58 17.90 20.27
N GLU A 125 -20.36 17.05 19.58
CA GLU A 125 -21.75 16.68 19.92
C GLU A 125 -21.91 16.10 21.34
N ARG A 126 -20.84 15.59 21.95
CA ARG A 126 -20.85 15.08 23.34
C ARG A 126 -20.53 16.13 24.42
N GLY A 127 -20.25 17.38 24.04
CA GLY A 127 -19.74 18.43 24.93
C GLY A 127 -20.68 19.61 25.17
N GLY A 128 -21.52 19.95 24.19
CA GLY A 128 -22.53 21.01 24.31
C GLY A 128 -22.05 22.32 23.71
N GLY A 129 -22.86 22.86 22.79
CA GLY A 129 -22.69 24.17 22.15
C GLY A 129 -22.77 25.35 23.12
N ALA A 130 -21.86 25.37 24.09
CA ALA A 130 -21.70 26.44 25.06
C ALA A 130 -21.03 27.64 24.36
N PRO A 131 -21.48 28.87 24.62
CA PRO A 131 -20.91 30.09 24.03
C PRO A 131 -19.57 30.49 24.68
N LEU A 132 -18.77 29.50 25.10
CA LEU A 132 -17.47 29.74 25.72
C LEU A 132 -16.46 30.12 24.63
N GLY A 133 -15.52 30.99 24.97
CA GLY A 133 -14.40 31.29 24.11
C GLY A 133 -13.14 31.55 24.91
N LEU A 134 -11.98 31.46 24.24
CA LEU A 134 -10.70 31.64 24.88
C LEU A 134 -10.18 33.05 24.63
N ARG A 135 -9.72 33.73 25.69
CA ARG A 135 -8.98 34.98 25.62
C ARG A 135 -7.51 34.67 25.89
N VAL A 136 -6.60 35.14 25.02
CA VAL A 136 -5.16 34.84 25.18
C VAL A 136 -4.34 36.12 25.21
N GLY A 137 -3.42 36.21 26.19
CA GLY A 137 -2.47 37.30 26.35
C GLY A 137 -1.03 36.81 26.28
N LEU A 138 -0.19 37.49 25.50
CA LEU A 138 1.22 37.19 25.30
C LEU A 138 2.11 38.39 25.66
N ASN A 139 3.19 38.16 26.39
CA ASN A 139 4.21 39.21 26.56
C ASN A 139 5.62 38.63 26.74
N THR A 140 6.59 39.23 26.06
CA THR A 140 8.00 38.84 26.09
C THR A 140 8.80 39.87 26.87
N GLY A 141 9.61 39.42 27.83
CA GLY A 141 10.38 40.32 28.67
C GLY A 141 11.19 39.59 29.75
N ALA A 142 11.95 40.37 30.52
CA ALA A 142 12.77 39.83 31.60
C ALA A 142 11.91 39.38 32.79
N VAL A 143 12.22 38.21 33.34
CA VAL A 143 11.63 37.64 34.56
C VAL A 143 12.74 37.05 35.44
N VAL A 144 12.42 36.78 36.70
CA VAL A 144 13.23 35.93 37.58
C VAL A 144 12.57 34.56 37.62
N ALA A 145 13.30 33.52 37.20
CA ALA A 145 12.83 32.13 37.17
C ALA A 145 13.56 31.33 38.26
N GLY A 146 12.82 30.60 39.10
CA GLY A 146 13.43 29.81 40.18
C GLY A 146 12.41 29.19 41.14
N VAL A 147 12.90 28.38 42.07
CA VAL A 147 12.08 27.76 43.14
C VAL A 147 11.97 28.75 44.31
N GLN A 148 10.76 29.15 44.66
CA GLN A 148 10.49 30.03 45.81
C GLN A 148 9.38 29.47 46.69
N ALA A 149 9.59 29.47 48.02
CA ALA A 149 8.65 29.30 49.15
C ALA A 149 7.63 28.13 49.15
N ALA A 150 7.34 27.47 48.03
CA ALA A 150 6.35 26.42 47.85
C ALA A 150 6.91 25.17 47.15
N LEU A 151 8.24 25.03 47.05
CA LEU A 151 8.94 23.91 46.37
C LEU A 151 8.67 23.76 44.85
N GLU A 152 7.94 24.68 44.23
CA GLU A 152 7.62 24.67 42.79
C GLU A 152 8.43 25.73 42.01
N TYR A 153 8.81 25.40 40.77
CA TYR A 153 9.55 26.29 39.87
C TYR A 153 8.58 27.22 39.15
N THR A 154 8.75 28.54 39.30
CA THR A 154 7.87 29.53 38.65
C THR A 154 8.64 30.76 38.18
N VAL A 155 7.97 31.62 37.40
CA VAL A 155 8.51 32.90 36.90
C VAL A 155 7.82 34.10 37.52
N ILE A 156 8.60 35.09 37.94
CA ILE A 156 8.09 36.32 38.58
C ILE A 156 8.66 37.54 37.86
N GLY A 157 7.79 38.49 37.51
CA GLY A 157 8.19 39.76 36.92
C GLY A 157 7.02 40.54 36.33
N ASP A 158 7.26 41.82 36.04
CA ASP A 158 6.29 42.71 35.39
C ASP A 158 5.79 42.15 34.04
N THR A 159 6.63 41.37 33.35
CA THR A 159 6.29 40.65 32.12
C THR A 159 5.08 39.71 32.31
N VAL A 160 5.03 39.00 33.44
CA VAL A 160 3.93 38.07 33.79
C VAL A 160 2.63 38.84 34.01
N ASN A 161 2.68 39.91 34.80
CA ASN A 161 1.53 40.77 35.06
C ASN A 161 0.97 41.40 33.77
N THR A 162 1.85 41.78 32.85
CA THR A 162 1.44 42.37 31.57
C THR A 162 0.74 41.35 30.67
N ALA A 163 1.26 40.12 30.57
CA ALA A 163 0.64 39.06 29.79
C ALA A 163 -0.76 38.71 30.32
N ALA A 164 -0.92 38.61 31.65
CA ALA A 164 -2.22 38.37 32.28
C ALA A 164 -3.24 39.47 31.94
N ARG A 165 -2.83 40.74 32.04
CA ARG A 165 -3.72 41.87 31.73
C ARG A 165 -4.04 42.01 30.25
N LEU A 166 -3.17 41.55 29.37
CA LEU A 166 -3.47 41.45 27.94
C LEU A 166 -4.51 40.36 27.66
N ALA A 167 -4.49 39.25 28.40
CA ALA A 167 -5.53 38.22 28.32
C ALA A 167 -6.88 38.77 28.81
N ASP A 168 -6.91 39.45 29.96
CA ASP A 168 -8.12 40.08 30.51
C ASP A 168 -8.77 41.07 29.51
N ALA A 169 -7.94 41.81 28.77
CA ALA A 169 -8.37 42.83 27.82
C ALA A 169 -8.67 42.29 26.41
N ALA A 170 -8.31 41.03 26.12
CA ALA A 170 -8.54 40.43 24.81
C ALA A 170 -10.03 40.18 24.57
N ALA A 171 -10.46 40.41 23.33
CA ALA A 171 -11.80 40.00 22.91
C ALA A 171 -11.92 38.46 22.96
N VAL A 172 -13.13 37.95 23.14
CA VAL A 172 -13.41 36.50 23.11
C VAL A 172 -12.95 35.92 21.77
N GLY A 173 -12.10 34.90 21.80
CA GLY A 173 -11.51 34.29 20.60
C GLY A 173 -10.27 35.01 20.04
N ALA A 174 -9.82 36.10 20.66
CA ALA A 174 -8.66 36.86 20.22
C ALA A 174 -7.37 36.52 21.00
N VAL A 175 -6.23 36.83 20.38
CA VAL A 175 -4.91 36.76 21.00
C VAL A 175 -4.28 38.14 20.97
N TYR A 176 -4.01 38.72 22.14
CA TYR A 176 -3.34 40.01 22.27
C TYR A 176 -1.89 39.84 22.72
N ALA A 177 -1.00 40.64 22.18
CA ALA A 177 0.42 40.61 22.50
C ALA A 177 1.00 42.00 22.77
N GLY A 178 2.01 42.06 23.63
CA GLY A 178 2.81 43.26 23.85
C GLY A 178 3.74 43.56 22.66
N ALA A 179 4.25 44.80 22.60
CA ALA A 179 5.09 45.29 21.50
C ALA A 179 6.32 44.41 21.19
N VAL A 180 6.99 43.88 22.22
CA VAL A 180 8.19 43.04 22.05
C VAL A 180 7.85 41.71 21.39
N THR A 181 6.76 41.06 21.81
CA THR A 181 6.30 39.78 21.23
C THR A 181 5.86 39.97 19.78
N SER A 182 5.09 41.03 19.50
CA SER A 182 4.68 41.39 18.14
C SER A 182 5.89 41.64 17.25
N ALA A 183 6.83 42.49 17.69
CA ALA A 183 8.06 42.80 16.95
C ALA A 183 8.90 41.56 16.64
N ALA A 184 9.08 40.66 17.62
CA ALA A 184 9.85 39.43 17.45
C ALA A 184 9.20 38.43 16.48
N THR A 185 7.89 38.50 16.28
CA THR A 185 7.13 37.51 15.50
C THR A 185 6.52 38.06 14.20
N ARG A 186 6.83 39.31 13.82
CA ARG A 186 6.32 39.90 12.56
C ARG A 186 6.64 39.11 11.29
N ARG A 187 7.69 38.26 11.34
CA ARG A 187 8.11 37.41 10.21
C ARG A 187 7.26 36.14 10.04
N VAL A 188 6.46 35.78 11.05
CA VAL A 188 5.71 34.52 11.12
C VAL A 188 4.23 34.72 11.48
N ALA A 189 3.83 35.93 11.85
CA ALA A 189 2.48 36.26 12.27
C ALA A 189 2.08 37.68 11.83
N SER A 190 0.82 37.84 11.42
CA SER A 190 0.22 39.12 11.07
C SER A 190 -0.44 39.75 12.29
N TRP A 191 -0.14 41.03 12.53
CA TRP A 191 -0.55 41.76 13.73
C TRP A 191 -1.27 43.06 13.38
N ARG A 192 -2.42 43.31 14.02
CA ARG A 192 -3.13 44.59 13.99
C ARG A 192 -2.75 45.41 15.22
N ALA A 193 -2.21 46.61 15.02
CA ALA A 193 -1.96 47.52 16.13
C ALA A 193 -3.29 48.02 16.74
N LEU A 194 -3.43 47.95 18.06
CA LEU A 194 -4.58 48.46 18.79
C LEU A 194 -4.27 49.87 19.33
N ARG A 195 -5.31 50.61 19.72
CA ARG A 195 -5.10 51.83 20.52
C ARG A 195 -4.44 51.44 21.85
N PRO A 196 -3.45 52.21 22.35
CA PRO A 196 -2.75 51.88 23.59
C PRO A 196 -3.74 51.61 24.75
N LEU A 197 -3.63 50.41 25.35
CA LEU A 197 -4.56 49.92 26.35
C LEU A 197 -4.16 50.41 27.74
N ARG A 198 -5.10 51.00 28.48
CA ARG A 198 -4.92 51.31 29.90
C ARG A 198 -5.17 50.06 30.73
N LEU A 199 -4.11 49.33 31.04
CA LEU A 199 -4.17 48.10 31.85
C LEU A 199 -4.10 48.42 33.35
N LYS A 200 -4.89 47.72 34.16
CA LYS A 200 -4.91 47.88 35.63
C LYS A 200 -3.50 47.67 36.22
N GLY A 201 -3.00 48.66 36.96
CA GLY A 201 -1.68 48.61 37.60
C GLY A 201 -0.51 49.09 36.74
N LYS A 202 -0.76 49.55 35.51
CA LYS A 202 0.25 50.18 34.65
C LYS A 202 0.14 51.71 34.72
N ARG A 203 1.28 52.39 34.89
CA ARG A 203 1.35 53.87 34.95
C ARG A 203 1.16 54.50 33.58
N GLU A 204 1.65 53.84 32.52
CA GLU A 204 1.54 54.28 31.13
C GLU A 204 0.64 53.33 30.33
N PRO A 205 -0.10 53.82 29.31
CA PRO A 205 -0.83 52.96 28.38
C PRO A 205 0.12 51.96 27.69
N VAL A 206 -0.28 50.69 27.62
CA VAL A 206 0.50 49.62 27.01
C VAL A 206 0.15 49.48 25.54
N GLU A 207 1.17 49.52 24.67
CA GLU A 207 0.97 49.18 23.26
C GLU A 207 0.62 47.69 23.12
N ALA A 208 -0.54 47.43 22.52
CA ALA A 208 -1.07 46.08 22.33
C ALA A 208 -1.35 45.82 20.85
N TYR A 209 -1.18 44.57 20.47
CA TYR A 209 -1.36 44.09 19.10
C TYR A 209 -2.26 42.88 19.11
N GLU A 210 -3.24 42.84 18.23
CA GLU A 210 -4.10 41.69 18.02
C GLU A 210 -3.56 40.81 16.91
N LEU A 211 -3.50 39.50 17.16
CA LEU A 211 -3.06 38.52 16.19
C LEU A 211 -4.17 38.25 15.16
N LEU A 212 -3.89 38.48 13.88
CA LEU A 212 -4.82 38.20 12.78
C LEU A 212 -4.66 36.77 12.24
N GLY A 213 -3.47 36.18 12.38
CA GLY A 213 -3.16 34.82 11.93
C GLY A 213 -1.65 34.57 11.82
N LEU A 214 -1.27 33.30 11.61
CA LEU A 214 0.09 33.00 11.17
C LEU A 214 0.23 33.37 9.70
N LEU A 215 1.42 33.85 9.35
CA LEU A 215 1.87 33.79 7.97
C LEU A 215 2.06 32.30 7.64
N ASP A 216 1.63 31.86 6.46
CA ASP A 216 1.64 30.44 6.08
C ASP A 216 3.04 29.82 6.29
N ALA A 217 3.07 28.53 6.64
CA ALA A 217 4.31 27.78 6.84
C ALA A 217 5.27 28.01 5.65
N PRO A 218 6.60 28.03 5.86
CA PRO A 218 7.58 28.36 4.83
C PRO A 218 7.59 27.29 3.72
N GLY A 219 6.70 27.51 2.76
CA GLY A 219 6.44 26.69 1.58
C GLY A 219 5.92 27.53 0.41
N SER A 220 5.55 28.78 0.62
CA SER A 220 5.14 29.70 -0.44
C SER A 220 6.22 30.79 -0.65
N ARG A 221 6.78 30.73 -1.87
CA ARG A 221 7.09 31.78 -2.86
C ARG A 221 7.59 33.15 -2.35
N SER A 222 8.50 33.75 -3.14
CA SER A 222 9.31 34.93 -2.78
C SER A 222 8.46 35.98 -2.08
N GLY A 223 8.69 36.21 -0.78
CA GLY A 223 7.76 36.91 0.11
C GLY A 223 7.56 38.41 -0.11
N LEU A 224 7.56 38.87 -1.36
CA LEU A 224 6.74 39.99 -1.84
C LEU A 224 5.39 39.49 -2.38
N GLY A 225 5.31 38.27 -2.92
CA GLY A 225 4.15 37.75 -3.64
C GLY A 225 3.02 37.16 -2.79
N ASP A 226 3.30 36.61 -1.59
CA ASP A 226 2.27 35.94 -0.78
C ASP A 226 1.48 36.87 0.13
N GLU A 227 2.07 38.01 0.52
CA GLU A 227 1.41 39.07 1.30
C GLU A 227 0.67 40.07 0.40
N ALA A 228 0.94 40.03 -0.92
CA ALA A 228 0.34 40.94 -1.86
C ALA A 228 -1.13 40.60 -2.15
N PRO A 229 -1.97 41.61 -2.41
CA PRO A 229 -3.39 41.42 -2.67
C PRO A 229 -3.60 40.60 -3.95
N PHE A 230 -4.59 39.71 -3.92
CA PHE A 230 -5.06 39.02 -5.11
C PHE A 230 -5.85 40.01 -5.98
N VAL A 231 -5.36 40.30 -7.19
CA VAL A 231 -5.87 41.38 -8.06
C VAL A 231 -6.13 40.89 -9.48
N GLY A 232 -7.22 41.36 -10.11
CA GLY A 232 -7.44 41.20 -11.55
C GLY A 232 -7.80 39.78 -12.00
N ARG A 233 -8.37 38.97 -11.10
CA ARG A 233 -8.72 37.55 -11.30
C ARG A 233 -10.19 37.25 -11.02
N GLU A 234 -11.02 38.29 -11.01
CA GLU A 234 -12.45 38.23 -10.65
C GLU A 234 -13.23 37.42 -11.69
N THR A 235 -12.83 37.46 -12.96
CA THR A 235 -13.48 36.69 -14.04
C THR A 235 -13.21 35.19 -13.90
N GLU A 236 -11.97 34.82 -13.60
CA GLU A 236 -11.56 33.43 -13.41
C GLU A 236 -12.15 32.84 -12.13
N LEU A 237 -12.17 33.60 -11.03
CA LEU A 237 -12.88 33.21 -9.81
C LEU A 237 -14.39 33.03 -10.07
N GLY A 238 -15.00 33.94 -10.82
CA GLY A 238 -16.41 33.84 -11.20
C GLY A 238 -16.75 32.56 -11.98
N ARG A 239 -15.82 32.07 -12.83
CA ARG A 239 -16.00 30.78 -13.52
C ARG A 239 -16.00 29.61 -12.55
N VAL A 240 -15.03 29.57 -11.64
CA VAL A 240 -14.97 28.51 -10.62
C VAL A 240 -16.22 28.52 -9.76
N ALA A 241 -16.66 29.71 -9.32
CA ALA A 241 -17.89 29.88 -8.55
C ALA A 241 -19.13 29.38 -9.32
N GLY A 242 -19.26 29.73 -10.60
CA GLY A 242 -20.37 29.29 -11.45
C GLY A 242 -20.38 27.78 -11.68
N ARG A 243 -19.22 27.15 -11.91
CA ARG A 243 -19.10 25.70 -12.05
C ARG A 243 -19.39 24.97 -10.73
N LEU A 244 -18.94 25.51 -9.61
CA LEU A 244 -19.24 24.94 -8.30
C LEU A 244 -20.74 24.99 -8.00
N ALA A 245 -21.42 26.09 -8.35
CA ALA A 245 -22.88 26.18 -8.24
C ALA A 245 -23.58 25.15 -9.14
N GLU A 246 -23.13 24.98 -10.38
CA GLU A 246 -23.68 23.97 -11.30
C GLU A 246 -23.52 22.53 -10.77
N VAL A 247 -22.36 22.21 -10.19
CA VAL A 247 -22.08 20.91 -9.56
C VAL A 247 -23.01 20.65 -8.38
N VAL A 248 -23.26 21.66 -7.55
CA VAL A 248 -24.19 21.58 -6.42
C VAL A 248 -25.63 21.40 -6.89
N ASP A 249 -26.05 22.15 -7.91
CA ASP A 249 -27.42 22.13 -8.43
C ASP A 249 -27.75 20.84 -9.19
N ARG A 250 -26.78 20.28 -9.94
CA ARG A 250 -26.99 19.09 -10.79
C ARG A 250 -26.58 17.77 -10.13
N GLU A 251 -25.90 17.82 -8.99
CA GLU A 251 -25.28 16.67 -8.32
C GLU A 251 -24.36 15.82 -9.24
N GLU A 252 -23.81 16.45 -10.28
CA GLU A 252 -22.90 15.82 -11.24
C GLU A 252 -21.49 16.38 -11.11
N PRO A 253 -20.45 15.56 -11.33
CA PRO A 253 -19.08 16.05 -11.32
C PRO A 253 -18.79 16.94 -12.54
N ARG A 254 -17.93 17.95 -12.35
CA ARG A 254 -17.40 18.79 -13.44
C ARG A 254 -15.89 18.93 -13.32
N ILE A 255 -15.23 19.07 -14.46
CA ILE A 255 -13.78 19.21 -14.56
C ILE A 255 -13.44 20.54 -15.21
N LEU A 256 -12.61 21.34 -14.54
CA LEU A 256 -12.09 22.60 -15.03
C LEU A 256 -10.57 22.54 -15.07
N ILE A 257 -10.00 22.71 -16.27
CA ILE A 257 -8.56 22.73 -16.51
C ILE A 257 -8.13 24.18 -16.72
N MET A 258 -7.26 24.69 -15.85
CA MET A 258 -6.71 26.03 -15.94
C MET A 258 -5.23 26.00 -16.31
N THR A 259 -4.90 26.59 -17.46
CA THR A 259 -3.54 26.61 -18.00
C THR A 259 -2.90 27.98 -17.89
N ALA A 260 -1.63 28.03 -17.51
CA ALA A 260 -0.87 29.28 -17.48
C ALA A 260 0.64 29.02 -17.60
N GLU A 261 1.35 29.99 -18.17
CA GLU A 261 2.82 30.04 -18.13
C GLU A 261 3.37 30.09 -16.69
N ALA A 262 4.66 29.80 -16.55
CA ALA A 262 5.35 29.88 -15.27
C ALA A 262 5.28 31.31 -14.69
N GLY A 263 5.00 31.42 -13.39
CA GLY A 263 4.95 32.71 -12.68
C GLY A 263 3.64 33.50 -12.76
N LEU A 264 2.66 33.08 -13.58
CA LEU A 264 1.36 33.78 -13.71
C LEU A 264 0.42 33.65 -12.49
N GLY A 265 0.78 32.81 -11.51
CA GLY A 265 0.05 32.68 -10.25
C GLY A 265 -0.93 31.50 -10.16
N LYS A 266 -0.71 30.38 -10.88
CA LYS A 266 -1.57 29.18 -10.83
C LYS A 266 -1.87 28.69 -9.41
N THR A 267 -0.85 28.43 -8.62
CA THR A 267 -1.00 28.00 -7.21
C THR A 267 -1.60 29.09 -6.33
N ARG A 268 -1.32 30.38 -6.61
CA ARG A 268 -1.98 31.46 -5.85
C ARG A 268 -3.47 31.46 -6.16
N PHE A 269 -3.85 31.29 -7.43
CA PHE A 269 -5.23 31.12 -7.84
C PHE A 269 -5.87 29.91 -7.16
N ALA A 270 -5.17 28.77 -7.08
CA ALA A 270 -5.60 27.60 -6.31
C ALA A 270 -5.94 27.96 -4.85
N CYS A 271 -4.98 28.54 -4.11
CA CYS A 271 -5.18 28.92 -2.71
C CYS A 271 -6.35 29.91 -2.52
N GLU A 272 -6.55 30.84 -3.45
CA GLU A 272 -7.66 31.81 -3.38
C GLU A 272 -9.01 31.15 -3.69
N VAL A 273 -9.05 30.15 -4.58
CA VAL A 273 -10.23 29.31 -4.79
C VAL A 273 -10.54 28.50 -3.52
N GLU A 274 -9.53 27.90 -2.89
CA GLU A 274 -9.71 27.16 -1.64
C GLU A 274 -10.27 28.06 -0.53
N ARG A 275 -9.74 29.29 -0.41
CA ARG A 275 -10.24 30.32 0.53
C ARG A 275 -11.67 30.74 0.23
N PHE A 276 -11.97 30.99 -1.04
CA PHE A 276 -13.31 31.35 -1.50
C PHE A 276 -14.32 30.27 -1.11
N VAL A 277 -13.99 29.00 -1.33
CA VAL A 277 -14.84 27.86 -0.97
C VAL A 277 -14.94 27.66 0.55
N ALA A 278 -13.87 27.91 1.30
CA ALA A 278 -13.84 27.84 2.77
C ALA A 278 -14.61 28.98 3.46
N GLY A 279 -15.25 29.87 2.69
CA GLY A 279 -16.15 30.89 3.21
C GLY A 279 -15.51 32.25 3.47
N TYR A 280 -14.30 32.50 2.94
CA TYR A 280 -13.67 33.82 3.00
C TYR A 280 -14.13 34.69 1.83
N PRO A 281 -14.37 36.00 2.04
CA PRO A 281 -14.66 36.92 0.94
C PRO A 281 -13.41 37.09 0.08
N VAL A 282 -13.49 36.63 -1.18
CA VAL A 282 -12.43 36.78 -2.18
C VAL A 282 -13.00 37.52 -3.39
N GLY A 283 -12.34 38.59 -3.83
CA GLY A 283 -12.69 39.29 -5.07
C GLY A 283 -14.10 39.89 -5.13
N GLY A 284 -14.75 40.14 -3.99
CA GLY A 284 -16.10 40.72 -3.92
C GLY A 284 -17.26 39.73 -4.07
N PHE A 285 -17.00 38.42 -4.12
CA PHE A 285 -18.04 37.38 -4.17
C PHE A 285 -18.43 36.91 -2.75
N ALA A 286 -19.72 36.58 -2.56
CA ALA A 286 -20.22 36.09 -1.27
C ALA A 286 -19.81 34.62 -1.03
N PRO A 287 -19.45 34.24 0.21
CA PRO A 287 -19.10 32.87 0.57
C PRO A 287 -20.36 32.01 0.65
N THR A 288 -20.55 31.02 -0.23
CA THR A 288 -21.88 30.37 -0.32
C THR A 288 -21.95 28.85 -0.43
N THR A 289 -20.86 28.08 -0.43
CA THR A 289 -21.01 26.64 -0.76
C THR A 289 -20.67 25.64 0.33
N GLY A 290 -19.93 26.01 1.38
CA GLY A 290 -19.60 25.07 2.48
C GLY A 290 -18.91 23.78 2.01
N ALA A 291 -18.31 23.79 0.81
CA ALA A 291 -17.78 22.60 0.16
C ALA A 291 -16.46 22.18 0.81
N ARG A 292 -16.23 20.86 0.88
CA ARG A 292 -14.96 20.28 1.33
C ARG A 292 -13.89 20.51 0.28
N VAL A 293 -12.69 20.88 0.71
CA VAL A 293 -11.54 21.11 -0.18
C VAL A 293 -10.48 20.04 0.04
N LEU A 294 -10.05 19.38 -1.04
CA LEU A 294 -8.88 18.49 -1.07
C LEU A 294 -7.88 19.02 -2.09
N SER A 295 -6.65 19.32 -1.67
CA SER A 295 -5.63 19.94 -2.52
C SER A 295 -4.34 19.13 -2.51
N VAL A 296 -3.80 18.86 -3.70
CA VAL A 296 -2.56 18.09 -3.90
C VAL A 296 -1.70 18.73 -5.00
N HIS A 297 -0.40 18.42 -4.98
CA HIS A 297 0.58 18.98 -5.91
C HIS A 297 1.38 17.85 -6.56
N CYS A 298 1.62 17.93 -7.87
CA CYS A 298 2.54 17.04 -8.56
C CYS A 298 3.98 17.55 -8.35
N ALA A 299 4.85 16.73 -7.74
CA ALA A 299 6.23 17.11 -7.46
C ALA A 299 7.13 16.95 -8.72
N ALA A 300 7.99 17.94 -8.96
CA ALA A 300 9.04 17.87 -9.97
C ALA A 300 10.22 16.97 -9.52
N PHE A 301 11.13 16.66 -10.47
CA PHE A 301 12.47 16.06 -10.33
C PHE A 301 12.87 15.41 -8.98
N GLY A 302 13.20 14.11 -9.00
CA GLY A 302 13.75 13.36 -7.85
C GLY A 302 12.70 12.71 -6.94
N GLU A 303 11.44 13.16 -7.02
CA GLU A 303 10.31 12.56 -6.30
C GLU A 303 9.18 12.07 -7.24
N ARG A 304 9.51 11.57 -8.43
CA ARG A 304 8.51 10.94 -9.33
C ARG A 304 8.02 9.61 -8.75
N ARG A 305 7.22 9.69 -7.68
CA ARG A 305 6.53 8.59 -7.05
C ARG A 305 5.28 8.28 -7.87
N ARG A 306 5.21 7.06 -8.42
CA ARG A 306 4.06 6.56 -9.19
C ARG A 306 2.77 6.78 -8.38
N LEU A 307 1.75 7.40 -8.96
CA LEU A 307 0.43 7.68 -8.34
C LEU A 307 0.44 8.59 -7.09
N ALA A 308 1.52 9.34 -6.83
CA ALA A 308 1.61 10.18 -5.62
C ALA A 308 0.45 11.16 -5.41
N PRO A 309 -0.05 11.89 -6.43
CA PRO A 309 -1.19 12.79 -6.24
C PRO A 309 -2.45 12.06 -5.74
N LEU A 310 -2.69 10.82 -6.19
CA LEU A 310 -3.81 10.01 -5.71
C LEU A 310 -3.60 9.55 -4.26
N ALA A 311 -2.36 9.16 -3.91
CA ALA A 311 -2.02 8.86 -2.53
C ALA A 311 -2.23 10.07 -1.60
N ASP A 312 -1.82 11.26 -2.04
CA ASP A 312 -1.98 12.49 -1.28
C ASP A 312 -3.45 12.90 -1.15
N LEU A 313 -4.28 12.63 -2.16
CA LEU A 313 -5.73 12.82 -2.07
C LEU A 313 -6.34 11.90 -1.00
N VAL A 314 -5.92 10.64 -0.94
CA VAL A 314 -6.34 9.70 0.11
C VAL A 314 -5.89 10.21 1.48
N ARG A 315 -4.62 10.62 1.63
CA ARG A 315 -4.10 11.18 2.89
C ARG A 315 -4.90 12.42 3.34
N ALA A 316 -5.19 13.33 2.42
CA ALA A 316 -5.98 14.53 2.69
C ALA A 316 -7.41 14.17 3.13
N ALA A 317 -8.05 13.22 2.44
CA ALA A 317 -9.39 12.73 2.78
C ALA A 317 -9.50 12.16 4.20
N ILE A 318 -8.46 11.50 4.70
CA ILE A 318 -8.40 10.95 6.07
C ILE A 318 -7.71 11.88 7.09
N GLY A 319 -7.34 13.10 6.67
CA GLY A 319 -6.73 14.12 7.52
C GLY A 319 -5.33 13.77 8.04
N LEU A 320 -4.53 13.03 7.26
CA LEU A 320 -3.13 12.75 7.59
C LEU A 320 -2.22 13.91 7.14
N PRO A 321 -1.33 14.42 8.01
CA PRO A 321 -0.33 15.41 7.61
C PRO A 321 0.71 14.78 6.67
N ALA A 322 1.15 15.52 5.65
CA ALA A 322 2.16 15.06 4.70
C ALA A 322 3.51 14.66 5.37
N ASP A 323 3.87 15.29 6.49
CA ASP A 323 5.20 15.17 7.13
C ASP A 323 5.20 14.49 8.52
N ALA A 324 4.07 13.93 8.96
CA ALA A 324 3.97 13.30 10.28
C ALA A 324 4.24 11.79 10.19
N PRO A 325 5.13 11.21 11.03
CA PRO A 325 5.28 9.77 11.12
C PRO A 325 3.97 9.18 11.65
N THR A 326 3.20 8.58 10.75
CA THR A 326 1.91 7.94 11.03
C THR A 326 2.11 6.43 10.90
N THR A 327 1.53 5.64 11.80
CA THR A 327 1.57 4.17 11.72
C THR A 327 0.44 3.62 10.84
N ARG A 328 0.57 2.38 10.34
CA ARG A 328 -0.48 1.73 9.54
C ARG A 328 -1.80 1.68 10.30
N GLU A 329 -1.76 1.32 11.59
CA GLU A 329 -2.95 1.19 12.44
C GLU A 329 -3.68 2.53 12.58
N GLN A 330 -2.94 3.64 12.64
CA GLN A 330 -3.53 4.98 12.69
C GLN A 330 -4.19 5.37 11.37
N ALA A 331 -3.59 5.00 10.24
CA ALA A 331 -4.17 5.26 8.91
C ALA A 331 -5.41 4.38 8.65
N GLU A 332 -5.34 3.09 9.01
CA GLU A 332 -6.42 2.13 8.91
C GLU A 332 -7.61 2.53 9.79
N GLU A 333 -7.35 2.91 11.04
CA GLU A 333 -8.39 3.36 11.97
C GLU A 333 -9.11 4.62 11.44
N ARG A 334 -8.38 5.53 10.79
CA ARG A 334 -8.97 6.73 10.17
C ARG A 334 -9.81 6.37 8.94
N LEU A 335 -9.34 5.48 8.07
CA LEU A 335 -10.13 4.97 6.93
C LEU A 335 -11.40 4.25 7.40
N ARG A 336 -11.28 3.41 8.43
CA ARG A 336 -12.41 2.69 9.03
C ARG A 336 -13.45 3.65 9.62
N ARG A 337 -13.01 4.65 10.40
CA ARG A 337 -13.89 5.71 10.94
C ARG A 337 -14.57 6.51 9.83
N LEU A 338 -13.82 6.84 8.78
CA LEU A 338 -14.36 7.56 7.62
C LEU A 338 -15.43 6.73 6.92
N GLY A 339 -15.16 5.46 6.61
CA GLY A 339 -16.15 4.54 6.01
C GLY A 339 -17.41 4.39 6.86
N GLN A 340 -17.27 4.29 8.19
CA GLN A 340 -18.41 4.25 9.12
C GLN A 340 -19.21 5.55 9.15
N ARG A 341 -18.56 6.71 9.01
CA ARG A 341 -19.23 8.02 8.91
C ARG A 341 -20.03 8.11 7.61
N LEU A 342 -19.39 7.78 6.48
CA LEU A 342 -20.00 7.81 5.15
C LEU A 342 -21.20 6.85 5.07
N ALA A 343 -21.05 5.61 5.55
CA ALA A 343 -22.14 4.63 5.56
C ALA A 343 -23.31 5.00 6.49
N ARG A 344 -23.10 5.83 7.52
CA ARG A 344 -24.20 6.39 8.32
C ARG A 344 -24.92 7.48 7.56
N HIS A 345 -24.19 8.38 6.92
CA HIS A 345 -24.75 9.48 6.12
C HIS A 345 -25.65 8.97 4.98
N THR A 346 -25.21 7.94 4.23
CA THR A 346 -26.01 7.31 3.16
C THR A 346 -27.31 6.72 3.69
N ARG A 347 -27.29 6.09 4.88
CA ARG A 347 -28.49 5.52 5.52
C ARG A 347 -29.48 6.58 6.01
N THR A 348 -28.99 7.72 6.52
CA THR A 348 -29.85 8.86 6.88
C THR A 348 -30.47 9.51 5.65
N ARG A 349 -29.71 9.71 4.57
CA ARG A 349 -30.21 10.30 3.32
C ARG A 349 -31.26 9.40 2.65
N ALA A 350 -31.06 8.08 2.62
CA ALA A 350 -32.04 7.12 2.09
C ALA A 350 -33.38 7.09 2.87
N ARG A 351 -33.38 7.52 4.15
CA ARG A 351 -34.60 7.62 4.97
C ARG A 351 -35.36 8.94 4.78
N SER A 352 -34.72 9.97 4.24
CA SER A 352 -35.31 11.30 4.05
C SER A 352 -35.89 11.54 2.66
N THR A 353 -35.63 10.67 1.68
CA THR A 353 -36.14 10.81 0.30
C THR A 353 -37.42 9.98 0.13
N PRO A 354 -38.56 10.56 -0.32
CA PRO A 354 -39.77 9.79 -0.60
C PRO A 354 -39.57 8.85 -1.80
N PRO A 355 -40.19 7.65 -1.81
CA PRO A 355 -40.01 6.70 -2.90
C PRO A 355 -40.72 7.21 -4.16
N VAL A 356 -39.96 7.45 -5.22
CA VAL A 356 -40.48 7.63 -6.58
C VAL A 356 -40.40 6.28 -7.29
N ALA A 357 -41.45 5.94 -8.04
CA ALA A 357 -41.78 4.61 -8.53
C ALA A 357 -40.76 4.02 -9.54
N GLU A 358 -40.60 2.69 -9.42
CA GLU A 358 -40.18 1.67 -10.40
C GLU A 358 -39.04 2.00 -11.38
N GLU A 359 -37.85 1.45 -11.11
CA GLU A 359 -37.20 0.44 -11.95
C GLU A 359 -36.00 -0.20 -11.22
N THR A 360 -35.68 -1.43 -11.61
CA THR A 360 -34.76 -2.40 -11.00
C THR A 360 -33.41 -1.85 -10.51
N ALA A 361 -33.14 -1.93 -9.20
CA ALA A 361 -31.79 -1.80 -8.63
C ALA A 361 -31.54 -2.88 -7.56
N PRO A 362 -30.39 -3.58 -7.57
CA PRO A 362 -30.10 -4.65 -6.62
C PRO A 362 -29.66 -4.08 -5.25
N ALA A 363 -30.25 -4.62 -4.17
CA ALA A 363 -29.71 -4.65 -2.80
C ALA A 363 -28.97 -3.39 -2.25
N ALA A 364 -29.61 -2.23 -2.20
CA ALA A 364 -29.06 -1.01 -1.58
C ALA A 364 -29.22 -0.95 -0.04
N THR A 365 -28.81 -2.00 0.68
CA THR A 365 -28.79 -2.01 2.17
C THR A 365 -27.39 -2.01 2.79
N GLU A 366 -26.33 -2.07 1.97
CA GLU A 366 -24.95 -1.94 2.44
C GLU A 366 -24.39 -0.58 2.00
N GLY A 367 -23.95 0.26 2.95
CA GLY A 367 -23.27 1.53 2.62
C GLY A 367 -21.97 1.32 1.86
N PRO A 368 -21.35 2.37 1.29
CA PRO A 368 -20.15 2.24 0.47
C PRO A 368 -19.03 1.53 1.25
N ARG A 369 -18.63 0.35 0.78
CA ARG A 369 -17.49 -0.40 1.31
C ARG A 369 -16.22 0.15 0.68
N LEU A 370 -15.55 1.07 1.38
CA LEU A 370 -14.24 1.57 0.95
C LEU A 370 -13.25 0.39 0.82
N ALA A 371 -12.48 0.36 -0.27
CA ALA A 371 -11.43 -0.63 -0.48
C ALA A 371 -10.20 -0.30 0.37
N THR A 372 -10.32 -0.44 1.70
CA THR A 372 -9.34 0.01 2.70
C THR A 372 -7.92 -0.49 2.41
N GLU A 373 -7.74 -1.75 2.01
CA GLU A 373 -6.41 -2.30 1.70
C GLU A 373 -5.77 -1.68 0.44
N LEU A 374 -6.56 -1.40 -0.61
CA LEU A 374 -6.04 -0.71 -1.80
C LEU A 374 -5.64 0.73 -1.47
N LEU A 375 -6.46 1.42 -0.67
CA LEU A 375 -6.18 2.77 -0.21
C LEU A 375 -4.95 2.81 0.69
N LEU A 376 -4.80 1.88 1.63
CA LEU A 376 -3.62 1.71 2.48
C LEU A 376 -2.37 1.41 1.65
N THR A 377 -2.49 0.56 0.64
CA THR A 377 -1.41 0.23 -0.30
C THR A 377 -0.94 1.47 -1.04
N LEU A 378 -1.87 2.25 -1.59
CA LEU A 378 -1.57 3.50 -2.29
C LEU A 378 -0.82 4.51 -1.41
N ILE A 379 -1.20 4.64 -0.13
CA ILE A 379 -0.52 5.55 0.82
C ILE A 379 0.70 4.90 1.51
N GLY A 380 1.25 3.82 0.97
CA GLY A 380 2.50 3.21 1.44
C GLY A 380 2.39 2.44 2.76
N TYR A 381 1.17 2.11 3.20
CA TYR A 381 0.89 1.19 4.31
C TYR A 381 0.42 -0.18 3.85
N GLY A 382 0.51 -0.49 2.55
CA GLY A 382 0.23 -1.81 2.02
C GLY A 382 1.11 -2.85 2.71
N GLU A 383 0.50 -3.85 3.33
CA GLU A 383 1.23 -5.00 3.80
C GLU A 383 1.29 -6.02 2.67
N ALA A 384 2.50 -6.38 2.27
CA ALA A 384 2.76 -7.80 2.06
C ALA A 384 2.44 -8.49 3.41
N GLY A 385 1.23 -9.04 3.50
CA GLY A 385 0.47 -9.35 4.73
C GLY A 385 1.27 -9.69 6.00
N ARG A 386 0.99 -8.98 7.10
CA ARG A 386 1.40 -9.33 8.46
C ARG A 386 0.27 -9.11 9.46
N SER A 387 -0.53 -10.16 9.63
CA SER A 387 -1.21 -10.44 10.90
C SER A 387 -0.20 -10.45 12.06
N GLU A 388 -0.58 -9.78 13.15
CA GLU A 388 0.12 -9.55 14.41
C GLU A 388 1.02 -10.70 14.91
N VAL A 389 2.29 -10.40 15.23
CA VAL A 389 3.05 -11.06 16.32
C VAL A 389 3.97 -10.01 16.98
N THR A 390 3.81 -9.86 18.29
CA THR A 390 4.52 -8.96 19.21
C THR A 390 6.01 -9.27 19.37
N GLY A 391 6.88 -8.24 19.37
CA GLY A 391 8.22 -8.30 19.99
C GLY A 391 9.34 -7.54 19.24
N PRO A 392 10.14 -6.68 19.91
CA PRO A 392 11.26 -5.97 19.30
C PRO A 392 12.57 -6.77 19.44
N ALA A 393 12.90 -7.64 18.47
CA ALA A 393 14.23 -8.27 18.41
C ALA A 393 14.74 -8.65 16.99
N ASP A 394 13.88 -8.86 15.99
CA ASP A 394 14.31 -9.57 14.75
C ASP A 394 14.47 -8.68 13.50
N ARG A 395 15.03 -7.48 13.63
CA ARG A 395 15.32 -6.62 12.45
C ARG A 395 16.76 -6.74 11.89
N ALA A 396 17.55 -7.71 12.34
CA ALA A 396 18.94 -7.87 11.89
C ALA A 396 19.34 -9.34 11.65
N ALA A 397 18.80 -9.95 10.60
CA ALA A 397 19.35 -11.11 9.90
C ALA A 397 18.57 -11.27 8.58
N TRP A 398 18.95 -12.18 7.70
CA TRP A 398 18.29 -12.51 6.42
C TRP A 398 18.81 -11.74 5.19
N ALA A 399 20.14 -11.69 5.06
CA ALA A 399 20.80 -11.81 3.77
C ALA A 399 21.06 -13.29 3.49
N GLY A 400 20.17 -13.93 2.73
CA GLY A 400 20.33 -15.30 2.19
C GLY A 400 20.19 -15.29 0.66
N PRO A 401 20.71 -16.30 -0.06
CA PRO A 401 20.95 -16.20 -1.50
C PRO A 401 19.67 -16.01 -2.34
N ALA A 402 19.76 -15.14 -3.34
CA ALA A 402 18.68 -14.73 -4.23
C ALA A 402 18.26 -15.86 -5.21
N GLY A 403 17.45 -16.83 -4.78
CA GLY A 403 17.01 -17.91 -5.67
C GLY A 403 15.92 -18.83 -5.14
N ALA A 404 14.70 -18.32 -4.86
CA ALA A 404 13.58 -19.20 -4.46
C ALA A 404 12.16 -18.63 -4.69
N ARG A 405 11.96 -17.71 -5.66
CA ARG A 405 10.61 -17.27 -6.09
C ARG A 405 10.09 -18.12 -7.23
N GLY A 406 9.72 -19.35 -6.90
CA GLY A 406 9.04 -20.24 -7.83
C GLY A 406 8.67 -21.54 -7.16
N GLY A 407 7.41 -21.71 -6.81
CA GLY A 407 6.75 -23.00 -6.77
C GLY A 407 5.58 -22.88 -7.74
N TRP A 408 5.52 -23.78 -8.73
CA TRP A 408 4.32 -24.15 -9.49
C TRP A 408 3.60 -23.05 -10.27
N GLY A 409 3.40 -23.32 -11.57
CA GLY A 409 2.31 -22.69 -12.31
C GLY A 409 2.33 -21.17 -12.55
N ALA A 410 3.27 -20.38 -12.04
CA ALA A 410 3.34 -18.99 -12.49
C ALA A 410 3.90 -18.95 -13.92
N SER A 411 3.01 -19.15 -14.90
CA SER A 411 2.83 -18.16 -15.93
C SER A 411 2.81 -16.82 -15.20
N ALA A 412 3.75 -15.98 -15.57
CA ALA A 412 3.43 -14.59 -15.43
C ALA A 412 2.32 -14.28 -16.43
N GLY A 413 1.08 -14.43 -16.00
CA GLY A 413 0.18 -13.30 -16.19
C GLY A 413 0.82 -12.12 -15.44
N PRO A 414 0.79 -10.90 -16.00
CA PRO A 414 1.39 -9.76 -15.34
C PRO A 414 0.75 -9.61 -13.96
N VAL A 415 1.49 -9.92 -12.90
CA VAL A 415 1.29 -9.24 -11.61
C VAL A 415 2.16 -8.00 -11.64
N ASP A 416 1.99 -7.25 -12.72
CA ASP A 416 2.09 -5.82 -12.73
C ASP A 416 0.67 -5.35 -12.87
N ASP A 417 0.05 -5.09 -11.75
CA ASP A 417 -0.32 -3.72 -11.51
C ASP A 417 -0.68 -3.57 -10.02
N LEU A 418 -0.21 -2.49 -9.43
CA LEU A 418 -1.12 -1.69 -8.62
C LEU A 418 -2.34 -1.45 -9.52
N ASP A 419 -3.30 -2.39 -9.54
CA ASP A 419 -4.33 -2.55 -10.58
C ASP A 419 -4.71 -1.17 -11.12
N LEU A 420 -4.22 -0.85 -12.33
CA LEU A 420 -4.28 0.49 -12.90
C LEU A 420 -5.72 0.94 -13.11
N GLU A 421 -6.70 0.02 -12.95
CA GLU A 421 -8.10 0.35 -12.79
C GLU A 421 -8.57 0.32 -11.34
N ALA A 422 -8.23 -0.69 -10.54
CA ALA A 422 -8.81 -0.82 -9.20
C ALA A 422 -8.34 0.22 -8.19
N ILE A 423 -7.11 0.75 -8.29
CA ILE A 423 -6.69 1.85 -7.41
C ILE A 423 -7.40 3.16 -7.79
N PRO A 424 -7.41 3.60 -9.06
CA PRO A 424 -8.24 4.72 -9.48
C PRO A 424 -9.72 4.55 -9.13
N ALA A 425 -10.26 3.34 -9.25
CA ALA A 425 -11.62 3.03 -8.83
C ALA A 425 -11.83 3.21 -7.32
N ALA A 426 -10.94 2.65 -6.49
CA ALA A 426 -11.01 2.79 -5.04
C ALA A 426 -10.91 4.25 -4.58
N VAL A 427 -10.06 5.04 -5.25
CA VAL A 427 -9.96 6.49 -4.99
C VAL A 427 -11.22 7.21 -5.46
N ALA A 428 -11.77 6.88 -6.64
CA ALA A 428 -13.01 7.45 -7.14
C ALA A 428 -14.20 7.14 -6.22
N ASP A 429 -14.30 5.91 -5.70
CA ASP A 429 -15.33 5.49 -4.74
C ASP A 429 -15.22 6.30 -3.43
N LEU A 430 -14.00 6.48 -2.92
CA LEU A 430 -13.74 7.30 -1.74
C LEU A 430 -14.18 8.76 -1.98
N LEU A 431 -13.74 9.37 -3.07
CA LEU A 431 -14.03 10.77 -3.40
C LEU A 431 -15.53 10.98 -3.66
N SER A 432 -16.18 10.06 -4.36
CA SER A 432 -17.62 10.10 -4.63
C SER A 432 -18.43 9.97 -3.35
N ALA A 433 -18.02 9.08 -2.43
CA ALA A 433 -18.65 8.96 -1.14
C ALA A 433 -18.50 10.24 -0.28
N LEU A 434 -17.35 10.92 -0.36
CA LEU A 434 -17.16 12.22 0.28
C LEU A 434 -18.04 13.31 -0.34
N ALA A 435 -18.15 13.35 -1.67
CA ALA A 435 -19.01 14.29 -2.39
C ALA A 435 -20.50 14.08 -2.06
N ALA A 436 -20.91 12.86 -1.76
CA ALA A 436 -22.28 12.55 -1.33
C ALA A 436 -22.63 13.08 0.08
N GLU A 437 -21.63 13.31 0.94
CA GLU A 437 -21.78 13.89 2.29
C GLU A 437 -21.90 15.42 2.23
N GLU A 438 -21.02 16.06 1.47
CA GLU A 438 -21.03 17.50 1.21
C GLU A 438 -20.31 17.78 -0.13
N PRO A 439 -20.64 18.87 -0.84
CA PRO A 439 -19.99 19.20 -2.11
C PRO A 439 -18.47 19.22 -1.97
N LEU A 440 -17.76 18.73 -2.99
CA LEU A 440 -16.31 18.51 -2.95
C LEU A 440 -15.59 19.32 -4.02
N LEU A 441 -14.58 20.10 -3.64
CA LEU A 441 -13.60 20.70 -4.53
C LEU A 441 -12.28 19.90 -4.44
N ILE A 442 -11.84 19.35 -5.57
CA ILE A 442 -10.55 18.67 -5.72
C ILE A 442 -9.62 19.57 -6.51
N VAL A 443 -8.48 19.95 -5.94
CA VAL A 443 -7.46 20.78 -6.60
C VAL A 443 -6.20 19.94 -6.84
N VAL A 444 -5.76 19.86 -8.10
CA VAL A 444 -4.50 19.21 -8.48
C VAL A 444 -3.62 20.24 -9.18
N ASP A 445 -2.56 20.67 -8.50
CA ASP A 445 -1.62 21.67 -9.01
C ASP A 445 -0.36 21.05 -9.62
N ASP A 446 0.30 21.83 -10.49
CA ASP A 446 1.53 21.48 -11.19
C ASP A 446 1.44 20.18 -12.02
N LEU A 447 0.28 19.93 -12.66
CA LEU A 447 0.01 18.71 -13.44
C LEU A 447 1.05 18.39 -14.53
N HIS A 448 1.84 19.38 -14.95
CA HIS A 448 2.93 19.22 -15.92
C HIS A 448 4.09 18.34 -15.45
N ASP A 449 4.20 18.12 -14.14
CA ASP A 449 5.21 17.26 -13.53
C ASP A 449 4.71 15.82 -13.31
N ALA A 450 3.44 15.52 -13.60
CA ALA A 450 2.87 14.18 -13.45
C ALA A 450 3.49 13.18 -14.46
N THR A 451 3.71 11.93 -14.00
CA THR A 451 4.11 10.83 -14.89
C THR A 451 2.95 10.42 -15.81
N PRO A 452 3.21 9.81 -16.99
CA PRO A 452 2.16 9.28 -17.85
C PRO A 452 1.16 8.38 -17.11
N ASP A 453 1.65 7.42 -16.31
CA ASP A 453 0.82 6.55 -15.46
C ASP A 453 -0.07 7.32 -14.49
N THR A 454 0.42 8.43 -13.93
CA THR A 454 -0.35 9.26 -13.00
C THR A 454 -1.45 10.04 -13.72
N VAL A 455 -1.16 10.54 -14.93
CA VAL A 455 -2.17 11.18 -15.78
C VAL A 455 -3.25 10.18 -16.19
N ASP A 456 -2.85 8.96 -16.52
CA ASP A 456 -3.77 7.87 -16.89
C ASP A 456 -4.68 7.48 -15.72
N ALA A 457 -4.10 7.28 -14.54
CA ALA A 457 -4.82 6.94 -13.32
C ALA A 457 -5.75 8.08 -12.85
N LEU A 458 -5.32 9.34 -12.94
CA LEU A 458 -6.18 10.50 -12.71
C LEU A 458 -7.36 10.51 -13.69
N GLY A 459 -7.11 10.25 -14.98
CA GLY A 459 -8.16 10.14 -15.99
C GLY A 459 -9.23 9.11 -15.65
N ILE A 460 -8.81 7.90 -15.23
CA ILE A 460 -9.72 6.82 -14.81
C ILE A 460 -10.46 7.20 -13.53
N THR A 461 -9.79 7.83 -12.57
CA THR A 461 -10.41 8.27 -11.30
C THR A 461 -11.52 9.28 -11.58
N MET A 462 -11.24 10.27 -12.44
CA MET A 462 -12.20 11.34 -12.74
C MET A 462 -13.38 10.86 -13.59
N SER A 463 -13.19 9.91 -14.51
CA SER A 463 -14.28 9.36 -15.31
C SER A 463 -15.26 8.48 -14.51
N ARG A 464 -14.84 8.00 -13.33
CA ARG A 464 -15.66 7.21 -12.40
C ARG A 464 -16.22 8.04 -11.23
N LEU A 465 -15.90 9.33 -11.15
CA LEU A 465 -16.38 10.21 -10.08
C LEU A 465 -17.90 10.37 -10.18
N SER A 466 -18.58 10.46 -9.03
CA SER A 466 -20.03 10.73 -8.96
C SER A 466 -20.37 11.65 -7.79
N GLY A 467 -21.51 12.33 -7.87
CA GLY A 467 -21.97 13.32 -6.89
C GLY A 467 -21.43 14.74 -7.15
N PRO A 468 -21.73 15.70 -6.25
CA PRO A 468 -21.40 17.11 -6.42
C PRO A 468 -19.90 17.38 -6.20
N ALA A 469 -19.06 17.03 -7.17
CA ALA A 469 -17.62 17.26 -7.13
C ALA A 469 -17.09 18.16 -8.29
N LEU A 470 -16.39 19.24 -7.96
CA LEU A 470 -15.65 20.07 -8.92
C LEU A 470 -14.16 19.70 -8.86
N VAL A 471 -13.58 19.33 -10.01
CA VAL A 471 -12.16 19.03 -10.14
C VAL A 471 -11.45 20.18 -10.86
N LEU A 472 -10.55 20.88 -10.16
CA LEU A 472 -9.73 21.96 -10.70
C LEU A 472 -8.31 21.44 -10.96
N LEU A 473 -7.95 21.31 -12.24
CA LEU A 473 -6.63 20.86 -12.68
C LEU A 473 -5.79 22.06 -13.17
N LEU A 474 -4.61 22.27 -12.61
CA LEU A 474 -3.73 23.39 -12.95
C LEU A 474 -2.45 22.90 -13.62
N GLY A 475 -2.11 23.49 -14.78
CA GLY A 475 -0.96 23.03 -15.58
C GLY A 475 -0.41 24.07 -16.54
N ARG A 476 0.63 23.69 -17.31
CA ARG A 476 1.16 24.52 -18.39
C ARG A 476 0.43 24.26 -19.72
N PRO A 477 0.41 25.22 -20.66
CA PRO A 477 -0.31 25.07 -21.93
C PRO A 477 0.16 23.87 -22.79
N GLU A 478 1.41 23.42 -22.66
CA GLU A 478 1.96 22.30 -23.44
C GLU A 478 1.31 20.96 -23.10
N LEU A 479 0.82 20.81 -21.86
CA LEU A 479 0.07 19.62 -21.45
C LEU A 479 -1.20 19.44 -22.27
N VAL A 480 -1.91 20.53 -22.50
CA VAL A 480 -3.17 20.51 -23.26
C VAL A 480 -2.91 20.32 -24.75
N ARG A 481 -1.78 20.83 -25.28
CA ARG A 481 -1.44 20.74 -26.71
C ARG A 481 -0.82 19.40 -27.12
N THR A 482 -0.18 18.69 -26.19
CA THR A 482 0.71 17.55 -26.51
C THR A 482 0.32 16.25 -25.80
N ALA A 483 -0.54 16.29 -24.77
CA ALA A 483 -0.89 15.10 -23.98
C ALA A 483 -2.28 14.54 -24.33
N GLY A 484 -2.42 13.21 -24.28
CA GLY A 484 -3.69 12.49 -24.43
C GLY A 484 -4.72 12.73 -23.32
N ILE A 485 -4.51 13.72 -22.44
CA ILE A 485 -5.40 14.05 -21.32
C ILE A 485 -6.76 14.56 -21.80
N LEU A 486 -6.81 15.32 -22.90
CA LEU A 486 -8.05 15.79 -23.52
C LEU A 486 -8.90 14.64 -24.07
N ASN A 487 -8.25 13.57 -24.54
CA ASN A 487 -8.94 12.38 -25.04
C ASN A 487 -9.52 11.53 -23.89
N ARG A 488 -8.94 11.61 -22.68
CA ARG A 488 -9.42 10.85 -21.50
C ARG A 488 -10.43 11.62 -20.64
N LEU A 489 -10.45 12.95 -20.75
CA LEU A 489 -11.35 13.83 -20.01
C LEU A 489 -12.25 14.61 -20.98
N ALA A 490 -13.10 13.90 -21.74
CA ALA A 490 -13.88 14.46 -22.85
C ALA A 490 -14.81 15.63 -22.45
N ASP A 491 -15.23 15.70 -21.17
CA ASP A 491 -16.15 16.72 -20.65
C ASP A 491 -15.45 17.84 -19.85
N ALA A 492 -14.12 17.97 -19.96
CA ALA A 492 -13.36 18.99 -19.25
C ALA A 492 -13.41 20.37 -19.94
N GLU A 493 -13.77 21.42 -19.20
CA GLU A 493 -13.64 22.80 -19.67
C GLU A 493 -12.18 23.25 -19.55
N VAL A 494 -11.61 23.81 -20.62
CA VAL A 494 -10.24 24.36 -20.59
C VAL A 494 -10.28 25.88 -20.65
N SER A 495 -9.65 26.54 -19.68
CA SER A 495 -9.48 27.99 -19.64
C SER A 495 -8.01 28.38 -19.43
N ALA A 496 -7.59 29.51 -20.01
CA ALA A 496 -6.28 30.08 -19.75
C ALA A 496 -6.35 31.10 -18.61
N LEU A 497 -5.31 31.14 -17.76
CA LEU A 497 -5.06 32.21 -16.81
C LEU A 497 -4.22 33.29 -17.52
N PRO A 498 -4.80 34.45 -17.88
CA PRO A 498 -4.08 35.49 -18.64
C PRO A 498 -3.01 36.19 -17.79
N ALA A 499 -2.13 36.98 -18.42
CA ALA A 499 -1.30 37.94 -17.71
C ALA A 499 -2.15 39.07 -17.09
N LEU A 500 -1.68 39.67 -15.98
CA LEU A 500 -2.36 40.80 -15.35
C LEU A 500 -2.39 42.01 -16.27
N ARG A 501 -3.53 42.70 -16.32
CA ARG A 501 -3.71 43.94 -17.09
C ARG A 501 -3.16 45.14 -16.32
N GLY A 502 -2.84 46.22 -17.05
CA GLY A 502 -2.08 47.37 -16.54
C GLY A 502 -2.53 47.89 -15.17
N ALA A 503 -3.83 48.10 -14.96
CA ALA A 503 -4.35 48.59 -13.68
C ALA A 503 -4.18 47.58 -12.52
N ASP A 504 -4.26 46.28 -12.79
CA ASP A 504 -4.11 45.23 -11.77
C ASP A 504 -2.63 45.02 -11.43
N ALA A 505 -1.76 45.04 -12.45
CA ALA A 505 -0.31 44.97 -12.27
C ALA A 505 0.24 46.19 -11.51
N ALA A 506 -0.31 47.40 -11.74
CA ALA A 506 0.01 48.61 -11.00
C ALA A 506 -0.40 48.53 -9.51
N ARG A 507 -1.60 48.00 -9.22
CA ARG A 507 -2.04 47.74 -7.84
C ARG A 507 -1.11 46.75 -7.14
N LEU A 508 -0.68 45.70 -7.84
CA LEU A 508 0.25 44.72 -7.32
C LEU A 508 1.62 45.34 -7.00
N LEU A 509 2.15 46.15 -7.93
CA LEU A 509 3.40 46.88 -7.74
C LEU A 509 3.34 47.82 -6.53
N THR A 510 2.25 48.59 -6.38
CA THR A 510 2.05 49.47 -5.23
C THR A 510 2.09 48.69 -3.92
N SER A 511 1.56 47.46 -3.89
CA SER A 511 1.65 46.60 -2.71
C SER A 511 3.09 46.16 -2.42
N TYR A 512 3.86 45.76 -3.43
CA TYR A 512 5.28 45.39 -3.25
C TYR A 512 6.12 46.57 -2.72
N LEU A 513 5.67 47.80 -2.99
CA LEU A 513 6.27 49.05 -2.52
C LEU A 513 5.66 49.54 -1.18
N SER A 514 4.94 48.68 -0.45
CA SER A 514 4.32 49.00 0.84
C SER A 514 3.40 50.24 0.80
N GLY A 515 2.68 50.44 -0.31
CA GLY A 515 1.78 51.57 -0.53
C GLY A 515 2.45 52.81 -1.16
N GLY A 516 3.77 52.81 -1.34
CA GLY A 516 4.48 53.88 -2.02
C GLY A 516 4.31 53.84 -3.54
N ARG A 517 4.50 55.00 -4.21
CA ARG A 517 4.40 55.13 -5.67
C ARG A 517 5.75 55.49 -6.30
N LEU A 518 5.91 55.10 -7.56
CA LEU A 518 6.99 55.54 -8.46
C LEU A 518 6.50 56.70 -9.33
N PRO A 519 7.40 57.51 -9.92
CA PRO A 519 7.05 58.39 -11.02
C PRO A 519 6.39 57.59 -12.15
N GLN A 520 5.31 58.12 -12.73
CA GLN A 520 4.46 57.39 -13.68
C GLN A 520 5.25 56.81 -14.88
N ALA A 521 6.23 57.56 -15.40
CA ALA A 521 7.08 57.09 -16.49
C ALA A 521 7.95 55.87 -16.12
N ASP A 522 8.40 55.77 -14.86
CA ASP A 522 9.19 54.64 -14.38
C ASP A 522 8.30 53.44 -14.03
N GLU A 523 7.10 53.70 -13.49
CA GLU A 523 6.06 52.70 -13.26
C GLU A 523 5.67 52.00 -14.56
N ASP A 524 5.32 52.78 -15.60
CA ASP A 524 4.91 52.26 -16.90
C ASP A 524 6.02 51.40 -17.54
N ARG A 525 7.28 51.83 -17.44
CA ARG A 525 8.43 51.06 -17.97
C ARG A 525 8.66 49.76 -17.20
N LEU A 526 8.51 49.78 -15.88
CA LEU A 526 8.71 48.60 -15.05
C LEU A 526 7.59 47.57 -15.29
N LEU A 527 6.33 48.02 -15.38
CA LEU A 527 5.19 47.18 -15.72
C LEU A 527 5.27 46.62 -17.16
N ALA A 528 5.70 47.42 -18.12
CA ALA A 528 5.92 46.98 -19.50
C ALA A 528 7.02 45.92 -19.61
N THR A 529 8.07 46.02 -18.80
CA THR A 529 9.12 45.00 -18.70
C THR A 529 8.55 43.70 -18.11
N ALA A 530 7.74 43.78 -17.05
CA ALA A 530 7.16 42.61 -16.38
C ALA A 530 6.07 41.88 -17.20
N GLN A 531 5.53 42.50 -18.26
CA GLN A 531 4.52 41.93 -19.16
C GLN A 531 3.31 41.30 -18.45
N GLY A 532 2.92 41.86 -17.30
CA GLY A 532 1.79 41.37 -16.50
C GLY A 532 2.04 40.03 -15.79
N ASN A 533 3.28 39.54 -15.72
CA ASN A 533 3.64 38.34 -14.94
C ASN A 533 3.92 38.73 -13.47
N PRO A 534 3.06 38.33 -12.51
CA PRO A 534 3.18 38.71 -11.09
C PRO A 534 4.50 38.31 -10.45
N PHE A 535 4.97 37.09 -10.73
CA PHE A 535 6.24 36.58 -10.21
C PHE A 535 7.41 37.34 -10.80
N TYR A 536 7.39 37.56 -12.12
CA TYR A 536 8.44 38.32 -12.78
C TYR A 536 8.53 39.76 -12.26
N LEU A 537 7.39 40.41 -12.03
CA LEU A 537 7.32 41.72 -11.39
C LEU A 537 7.95 41.73 -9.99
N ALA A 538 7.65 40.73 -9.17
CA ALA A 538 8.24 40.61 -7.83
C ALA A 538 9.75 40.43 -7.88
N GLU A 539 10.24 39.56 -8.78
CA GLU A 539 11.66 39.28 -8.96
C GLU A 539 12.43 40.49 -9.52
N LEU A 540 11.82 41.27 -10.41
CA LEU A 540 12.34 42.54 -10.91
C LEU A 540 12.47 43.57 -9.78
N VAL A 541 11.43 43.75 -8.97
CA VAL A 541 11.44 44.67 -7.83
C VAL A 541 12.51 44.27 -6.81
N ALA A 542 12.57 42.97 -6.47
CA ALA A 542 13.58 42.43 -5.57
C ALA A 542 15.00 42.66 -6.10
N LEU A 543 15.26 42.37 -7.39
CA LEU A 543 16.56 42.60 -8.03
C LEU A 543 16.99 44.08 -7.96
N LEU A 544 16.05 45.00 -8.23
CA LEU A 544 16.34 46.44 -8.21
C LEU A 544 16.60 46.95 -6.78
N GLN A 545 15.87 46.44 -5.78
CA GLN A 545 16.12 46.73 -4.36
C GLN A 545 17.47 46.18 -3.90
N GLU A 546 17.79 44.93 -4.26
CA GLU A 546 19.06 44.26 -3.91
C GLU A 546 20.29 45.00 -4.45
N ARG A 547 20.15 45.62 -5.63
CA ARG A 547 21.21 46.43 -6.25
C ARG A 547 21.23 47.89 -5.77
N GLY A 548 20.31 48.28 -4.89
CA GLY A 548 20.16 49.67 -4.45
C GLY A 548 19.72 50.63 -5.56
N LEU A 549 19.18 50.11 -6.67
CA LEU A 549 18.70 50.89 -7.81
C LEU A 549 17.25 51.37 -7.61
N LEU A 550 16.51 50.71 -6.72
CA LEU A 550 15.18 51.09 -6.28
C LEU A 550 15.23 51.37 -4.78
N THR A 551 15.06 52.64 -4.39
CA THR A 551 15.21 53.10 -3.00
C THR A 551 13.99 53.86 -2.51
N SER A 552 13.71 53.77 -1.21
CA SER A 552 12.64 54.53 -0.58
C SER A 552 13.10 55.95 -0.29
N THR A 553 12.37 56.94 -0.79
CA THR A 553 12.66 58.36 -0.68
C THR A 553 11.62 59.06 0.20
N GLY A 554 11.46 58.70 1.48
CA GLY A 554 10.67 59.43 2.50
C GLY A 554 9.14 59.60 2.28
N THR A 555 8.70 60.02 1.09
CA THR A 555 7.32 60.23 0.64
C THR A 555 6.94 59.38 -0.58
N GLY A 556 7.86 58.56 -1.10
CA GLY A 556 7.65 57.73 -2.30
C GLY A 556 8.85 56.81 -2.59
N TRP A 557 8.87 56.17 -3.75
CA TRP A 557 10.00 55.37 -4.24
C TRP A 557 10.69 56.05 -5.41
N GLY A 558 12.02 55.94 -5.47
CA GLY A 558 12.84 56.45 -6.56
C GLY A 558 13.58 55.33 -7.29
N LEU A 559 13.64 55.43 -8.61
CA LEU A 559 14.42 54.54 -9.46
C LEU A 559 15.63 55.30 -10.02
N ALA A 560 16.83 54.74 -9.87
CA ALA A 560 18.04 55.42 -10.35
C ALA A 560 18.00 55.58 -11.89
N PRO A 561 18.41 56.71 -12.46
CA PRO A 561 18.40 56.93 -13.91
C PRO A 561 19.17 55.84 -14.67
N GLY A 562 18.58 55.32 -15.75
CA GLY A 562 19.20 54.25 -16.55
C GLY A 562 19.05 52.83 -15.98
N SER A 563 18.47 52.66 -14.79
CA SER A 563 18.28 51.33 -14.17
C SER A 563 17.41 50.38 -14.99
N LEU A 564 16.51 50.92 -15.83
CA LEU A 564 15.66 50.17 -16.75
C LEU A 564 16.21 50.10 -18.19
N GLY A 565 17.48 50.44 -18.42
CA GLY A 565 18.10 50.48 -19.75
C GLY A 565 19.31 49.55 -19.85
N GLY A 566 19.21 48.51 -20.70
CA GLY A 566 20.35 47.66 -21.08
C GLY A 566 20.04 46.15 -21.10
N ARG A 567 21.04 45.33 -21.49
CA ARG A 567 21.01 43.85 -21.49
C ARG A 567 20.64 43.20 -20.15
N LEU A 568 20.67 43.96 -19.06
CA LEU A 568 20.43 43.53 -17.68
C LEU A 568 18.96 43.28 -17.32
N LEU A 569 18.02 43.81 -18.11
CA LEU A 569 16.58 43.61 -17.96
C LEU A 569 16.02 43.01 -19.24
N SER A 570 16.42 41.77 -19.50
CA SER A 570 15.74 40.94 -20.50
C SER A 570 14.30 40.72 -20.06
N ARG A 571 13.34 40.71 -21.00
CA ARG A 571 11.91 40.39 -20.81
C ARG A 571 11.66 38.93 -20.36
N ASP A 572 12.72 38.16 -20.17
CA ASP A 572 12.70 36.77 -19.78
C ASP A 572 12.97 36.62 -18.27
N LEU A 573 12.07 35.92 -17.58
CA LEU A 573 12.18 35.60 -16.16
C LEU A 573 13.48 34.84 -15.84
N ALA A 574 13.91 33.92 -16.71
CA ALA A 574 15.14 33.16 -16.50
C ALA A 574 16.38 34.07 -16.45
N ALA A 575 16.40 35.13 -17.26
CA ALA A 575 17.47 36.11 -17.29
C ALA A 575 17.50 37.00 -16.03
N VAL A 576 16.35 37.33 -15.45
CA VAL A 576 16.29 38.07 -14.19
C VAL A 576 16.70 37.22 -13.00
N LEU A 577 16.29 35.94 -12.95
CA LEU A 577 16.78 35.00 -11.95
C LEU A 577 18.29 34.79 -12.07
N ALA A 578 18.82 34.64 -13.29
CA ALA A 578 20.26 34.59 -13.52
C ALA A 578 20.98 35.86 -13.05
N ALA A 579 20.41 37.04 -13.33
CA ALA A 579 20.98 38.32 -12.88
C ALA A 579 20.95 38.52 -11.36
N ARG A 580 19.96 37.96 -10.65
CA ARG A 580 19.91 37.90 -9.18
C ARG A 580 21.00 36.95 -8.65
N ILE A 581 21.15 35.78 -9.27
CA ILE A 581 22.20 34.82 -8.92
C ILE A 581 23.59 35.43 -9.15
N ASP A 582 23.80 36.19 -10.22
CA ASP A 582 25.07 36.85 -10.51
C ASP A 582 25.38 38.04 -9.61
N ALA A 583 24.37 38.64 -8.98
CA ALA A 583 24.53 39.68 -7.96
C ALA A 583 24.90 39.13 -6.56
N LEU A 584 24.98 37.80 -6.40
CA LEU A 584 25.42 37.18 -5.15
C LEU A 584 26.94 37.30 -4.95
N PRO A 585 27.39 37.36 -3.69
CA PRO A 585 28.80 37.16 -3.37
C PRO A 585 29.32 35.84 -3.98
N PRO A 586 30.58 35.77 -4.47
CA PRO A 586 31.10 34.60 -5.19
C PRO A 586 30.91 33.27 -4.45
N HIS A 587 31.12 33.26 -3.13
CA HIS A 587 30.94 32.07 -2.29
C HIS A 587 29.48 31.63 -2.17
N ALA A 588 28.55 32.57 -1.99
CA ALA A 588 27.11 32.29 -1.92
C ALA A 588 26.56 31.80 -3.26
N ARG A 589 27.00 32.40 -4.37
CA ARG A 589 26.67 31.92 -5.72
C ARG A 589 27.13 30.48 -5.95
N ALA A 590 28.34 30.15 -5.51
CA ALA A 590 28.86 28.78 -5.61
C ALA A 590 28.05 27.79 -4.75
N VAL A 591 27.67 28.16 -3.51
CA VAL A 591 26.81 27.31 -2.65
C VAL A 591 25.44 27.09 -3.28
N LEU A 592 24.81 28.13 -3.82
CA LEU A 592 23.50 28.03 -4.46
C LEU A 592 23.53 27.10 -5.69
N ARG A 593 24.60 27.18 -6.49
CA ARG A 593 24.81 26.27 -7.63
C ARG A 593 25.06 24.83 -7.17
N ASP A 594 25.80 24.63 -6.10
CA ASP A 594 26.03 23.30 -5.51
C ASP A 594 24.69 22.71 -4.99
N ALA A 595 23.90 23.50 -4.26
CA ALA A 595 22.55 23.15 -3.82
C ALA A 595 21.65 22.75 -5.00
N ALA A 596 21.73 23.47 -6.12
CA ALA A 596 20.88 23.21 -7.28
C ALA A 596 21.14 21.84 -7.91
N VAL A 597 22.38 21.35 -7.83
CA VAL A 597 22.75 20.01 -8.28
C VAL A 597 22.23 18.92 -7.36
N VAL A 598 22.16 19.16 -6.04
CA VAL A 598 21.67 18.17 -5.06
C VAL A 598 20.20 17.83 -5.30
N GLY A 599 19.35 18.83 -5.52
CA GLY A 599 17.92 18.60 -5.72
C GLY A 599 17.05 19.77 -5.23
N ASP A 600 15.74 19.57 -5.24
CA ASP A 600 14.78 20.56 -4.72
C ASP A 600 14.89 20.71 -3.20
N THR A 601 15.20 19.61 -2.52
CA THR A 601 15.61 19.57 -1.12
C THR A 601 17.09 19.18 -1.03
N VAL A 602 17.79 19.84 -0.12
CA VAL A 602 19.23 19.70 0.10
C VAL A 602 19.43 19.10 1.48
N PRO A 603 19.72 17.79 1.57
CA PRO A 603 19.97 17.13 2.86
C PRO A 603 21.17 17.73 3.58
N SER A 604 21.12 17.71 4.92
CA SER A 604 22.25 18.12 5.76
C SER A 604 23.48 17.27 5.46
N GLY A 605 24.64 17.89 5.24
CA GLY A 605 25.88 17.20 4.88
C GLY A 605 26.19 17.16 3.37
N ALA A 606 25.20 17.34 2.50
CA ALA A 606 25.42 17.25 1.04
C ALA A 606 26.27 18.41 0.49
N LEU A 607 26.06 19.63 1.01
CA LEU A 607 26.84 20.81 0.62
C LEU A 607 28.27 20.74 1.14
N GLU A 608 28.45 20.24 2.37
CA GLU A 608 29.74 19.98 2.97
C GLU A 608 30.54 18.97 2.13
N ALA A 609 29.90 17.90 1.66
CA ALA A 609 30.51 16.87 0.82
C ALA A 609 30.98 17.44 -0.54
N LEU A 610 30.12 18.21 -1.22
CA LEU A 610 30.47 18.87 -2.49
C LEU A 610 31.66 19.84 -2.35
N ARG A 611 31.80 20.49 -1.18
CA ARG A 611 32.88 21.43 -0.87
C ARG A 611 34.18 20.70 -0.52
N ALA A 612 34.10 19.64 0.28
CA ALA A 612 35.26 18.82 0.65
C ALA A 612 35.93 18.19 -0.59
N GLY A 613 35.13 17.71 -1.56
CA GLY A 613 35.63 17.12 -2.80
C GLY A 613 36.30 18.10 -3.79
N ARG A 614 36.28 19.42 -3.53
CA ARG A 614 36.88 20.44 -4.41
C ARG A 614 37.97 21.31 -3.77
N ALA A 615 38.23 21.16 -2.46
CA ALA A 615 39.11 22.07 -1.75
C ALA A 615 40.60 21.72 -1.94
N GLY A 616 41.33 22.57 -2.66
CA GLY A 616 42.78 22.66 -2.55
C GLY A 616 43.19 23.27 -1.19
N GLY A 617 43.69 22.44 -0.27
CA GLY A 617 44.62 22.82 0.81
C GLY A 617 44.14 23.73 1.96
N ARG A 618 42.84 24.00 2.17
CA ARG A 618 42.37 24.86 3.30
C ARG A 618 41.90 24.05 4.52
N PRO A 619 42.12 24.51 5.77
CA PRO A 619 41.64 23.82 6.99
C PRO A 619 40.11 23.72 7.08
N SER A 620 39.57 22.58 7.54
CA SER A 620 38.11 22.28 7.50
C SER A 620 37.24 23.23 8.33
N ALA A 621 37.77 23.78 9.44
CA ALA A 621 37.05 24.72 10.30
C ALA A 621 36.72 26.04 9.59
N VAL A 622 37.61 26.53 8.73
CA VAL A 622 37.39 27.77 7.97
C VAL A 622 36.33 27.56 6.88
N ALA A 623 36.38 26.40 6.21
CA ALA A 623 35.41 26.04 5.18
C ALA A 623 33.97 25.91 5.75
N ALA A 624 33.82 25.40 6.98
CA ALA A 624 32.54 25.30 7.65
C ALA A 624 31.92 26.69 7.97
N VAL A 625 32.74 27.63 8.46
CA VAL A 625 32.30 29.01 8.74
C VAL A 625 31.91 29.75 7.46
N GLU A 626 32.69 29.60 6.38
CA GLU A 626 32.36 30.18 5.08
C GLU A 626 31.06 29.62 4.50
N LEU A 627 30.82 28.30 4.64
CA LEU A 627 29.57 27.67 4.22
C LEU A 627 28.38 28.20 5.02
N ALA A 628 28.50 28.29 6.35
CA ALA A 628 27.44 28.82 7.21
C ALA A 628 27.09 30.26 6.83
N ARG A 629 28.10 31.12 6.59
CA ARG A 629 27.88 32.51 6.14
C ARG A 629 27.21 32.58 4.77
N ALA A 630 27.63 31.74 3.83
CA ALA A 630 27.03 31.68 2.50
C ALA A 630 25.58 31.20 2.54
N VAL A 631 25.27 30.19 3.37
CA VAL A 631 23.89 29.73 3.57
C VAL A 631 23.04 30.83 4.22
N GLU A 632 23.56 31.50 5.25
CA GLU A 632 22.86 32.60 5.91
C GLU A 632 22.54 33.73 4.91
N GLU A 633 23.48 34.10 4.03
CA GLU A 633 23.23 35.05 2.93
C GLU A 633 22.10 34.59 2.00
N LEU A 634 22.08 33.30 1.63
CA LEU A 634 21.04 32.74 0.76
C LEU A 634 19.67 32.68 1.44
N LEU A 635 19.63 32.47 2.76
CA LEU A 635 18.41 32.54 3.57
C LEU A 635 17.90 33.99 3.66
N GLN A 636 18.81 34.95 3.91
CA GLN A 636 18.48 36.37 3.99
C GLN A 636 17.93 36.93 2.67
N ARG A 637 18.53 36.53 1.54
CA ARG A 637 18.05 36.87 0.19
C ARG A 637 16.86 36.02 -0.28
N ARG A 638 16.33 35.14 0.59
CA ARG A 638 15.19 34.25 0.33
C ARG A 638 15.37 33.40 -0.92
N MET A 639 16.59 32.91 -1.15
CA MET A 639 16.91 31.98 -2.23
C MET A 639 16.82 30.53 -1.77
N LEU A 640 17.17 30.29 -0.51
CA LEU A 640 16.92 29.03 0.20
C LEU A 640 16.00 29.28 1.39
N ARG A 641 15.36 28.22 1.88
CA ARG A 641 14.63 28.17 3.14
C ARG A 641 15.06 26.98 3.99
N LYS A 642 15.00 27.12 5.32
CA LYS A 642 15.23 26.00 6.24
C LYS A 642 14.03 25.06 6.23
N VAL A 643 14.30 23.76 6.11
CA VAL A 643 13.30 22.68 6.23
C VAL A 643 13.83 21.62 7.20
N LYS A 644 12.97 20.71 7.64
CA LYS A 644 13.38 19.63 8.54
C LYS A 644 14.45 18.77 7.83
N GLY A 645 15.65 18.72 8.39
CA GLY A 645 16.76 17.92 7.85
C GLY A 645 17.63 18.60 6.79
N GLY A 646 17.41 19.89 6.47
CA GLY A 646 18.28 20.61 5.54
C GLY A 646 17.69 21.92 4.99
N TYR A 647 17.83 22.14 3.68
CA TYR A 647 17.35 23.34 2.99
C TYR A 647 16.47 22.98 1.80
N ALA A 648 15.62 23.92 1.36
CA ALA A 648 14.89 23.80 0.10
C ALA A 648 15.01 25.12 -0.69
N PHE A 649 14.90 25.04 -2.01
CA PHE A 649 14.83 26.25 -2.83
C PHE A 649 13.55 27.03 -2.57
N ALA A 650 13.64 28.36 -2.60
CA ALA A 650 12.46 29.20 -2.45
C ALA A 650 11.46 29.01 -3.60
N THR A 651 11.97 28.77 -4.82
CA THR A 651 11.17 28.40 -6.00
C THR A 651 11.90 27.39 -6.88
N PRO A 652 11.18 26.48 -7.58
CA PRO A 652 11.79 25.56 -8.56
C PRO A 652 12.53 26.29 -9.69
N LEU A 653 11.97 27.41 -10.18
CA LEU A 653 12.57 28.22 -11.24
C LEU A 653 13.94 28.79 -10.84
N LEU A 654 14.12 29.17 -9.57
CA LEU A 654 15.42 29.62 -9.06
C LEU A 654 16.45 28.49 -9.07
N ARG A 655 16.03 27.26 -8.74
CA ARG A 655 16.90 26.09 -8.86
C ARG A 655 17.28 25.84 -10.31
N GLU A 656 16.33 25.87 -11.23
CA GLU A 656 16.57 25.68 -12.67
C GLU A 656 17.58 26.71 -13.20
N ALA A 657 17.40 27.99 -12.86
CA ALA A 657 18.32 29.06 -13.25
C ALA A 657 19.73 28.85 -12.65
N ALA A 658 19.82 28.43 -11.39
CA ALA A 658 21.09 28.11 -10.73
C ALA A 658 21.79 26.90 -11.36
N TYR A 659 21.04 25.84 -11.67
CA TYR A 659 21.54 24.62 -12.32
C TYR A 659 22.02 24.90 -13.75
N ALA A 660 21.24 25.65 -14.53
CA ALA A 660 21.57 26.05 -15.91
C ALA A 660 22.84 26.94 -15.98
N GLY A 661 23.13 27.69 -14.91
CA GLY A 661 24.34 28.51 -14.80
C GLY A 661 25.65 27.72 -14.55
N VAL A 662 25.60 26.39 -14.53
CA VAL A 662 26.76 25.51 -14.33
C VAL A 662 27.12 24.82 -15.65
N GLY A 663 28.40 24.82 -16.02
CA GLY A 663 28.87 24.12 -17.22
C GLY A 663 28.62 22.61 -17.16
N LYS A 664 28.34 21.96 -18.30
CA LYS A 664 27.97 20.53 -18.35
C LYS A 664 29.04 19.58 -17.77
N ALA A 665 30.33 19.81 -18.06
CA ALA A 665 31.43 19.01 -17.48
C ALA A 665 31.48 19.17 -15.94
N ASP A 666 31.28 20.41 -15.50
CA ASP A 666 31.22 20.82 -14.10
C ASP A 666 30.01 20.19 -13.37
N LEU A 667 28.84 20.09 -14.03
CA LEU A 667 27.68 19.37 -13.52
C LEU A 667 27.95 17.87 -13.40
N ALA A 668 28.61 17.27 -14.40
CA ALA A 668 28.97 15.86 -14.39
C ALA A 668 29.84 15.51 -13.16
N GLN A 669 30.86 16.33 -12.87
CA GLN A 669 31.70 16.19 -11.68
C GLN A 669 30.89 16.25 -10.38
N ARG A 670 29.96 17.20 -10.27
CA ARG A 670 29.13 17.39 -9.06
C ARG A 670 28.19 16.22 -8.82
N HIS A 671 27.53 15.72 -9.86
CA HIS A 671 26.69 14.54 -9.77
C HIS A 671 27.50 13.30 -9.37
N ALA A 672 28.69 13.10 -9.94
CA ALA A 672 29.56 11.99 -9.55
C ALA A 672 30.00 12.05 -8.08
N LEU A 673 30.36 13.23 -7.57
CA LEU A 673 30.71 13.42 -6.15
C LEU A 673 29.54 13.11 -5.21
N LEU A 674 28.32 13.53 -5.57
CA LEU A 674 27.12 13.27 -4.75
C LEU A 674 26.75 11.79 -4.69
N ALA A 675 26.83 11.10 -5.83
CA ALA A 675 26.63 9.65 -5.87
C ALA A 675 27.68 8.90 -5.04
N GLY A 676 28.96 9.32 -5.09
CA GLY A 676 30.01 8.77 -4.24
C GLY A 676 29.75 9.00 -2.74
N TRP A 677 29.44 10.23 -2.35
CA TRP A 677 29.12 10.59 -0.96
C TRP A 677 27.94 9.79 -0.40
N ALA A 678 26.86 9.66 -1.18
CA ALA A 678 25.68 8.90 -0.76
C ALA A 678 25.95 7.38 -0.70
N ALA A 679 26.91 6.88 -1.49
CA ALA A 679 27.33 5.49 -1.49
C ALA A 679 28.25 5.11 -0.31
N GLU A 680 29.03 6.04 0.24
CA GLU A 680 29.98 5.74 1.32
C GLU A 680 29.28 5.25 2.62
N PRO A 681 29.74 4.12 3.20
CA PRO A 681 29.39 3.72 4.56
C PRO A 681 30.29 4.45 5.56
N THR A 682 29.74 5.28 6.44
CA THR A 682 30.53 5.99 7.47
C THR A 682 31.36 4.97 8.29
N PRO A 683 32.69 5.15 8.42
CA PRO A 683 33.55 4.20 9.11
C PRO A 683 33.39 4.35 10.63
N SER A 684 32.50 3.57 11.26
CA SER A 684 32.65 3.09 12.66
C SER A 684 31.42 2.42 13.29
N ALA A 685 30.23 2.39 12.69
CA ALA A 685 29.05 1.82 13.35
C ALA A 685 28.32 0.79 12.49
N ARG A 686 28.21 -0.45 13.00
CA ARG A 686 27.22 -1.42 12.49
C ARG A 686 25.84 -0.75 12.50
N PRO A 687 25.04 -0.84 11.42
CA PRO A 687 23.69 -0.30 11.43
C PRO A 687 22.82 -1.03 12.45
N GLU A 688 22.25 -0.30 13.41
CA GLU A 688 21.08 -0.77 14.14
C GLU A 688 19.81 -0.49 13.33
N PRO A 689 18.83 -1.41 13.28
CA PRO A 689 17.60 -1.20 12.55
C PRO A 689 16.74 -0.08 13.15
N GLY A 690 16.35 0.90 12.33
CA GLY A 690 15.38 1.94 12.72
C GLY A 690 15.98 3.21 13.33
N ARG A 691 17.32 3.36 13.36
CA ARG A 691 17.99 4.61 13.79
C ARG A 691 18.66 5.30 12.60
N PRO A 692 18.43 6.61 12.36
CA PRO A 692 19.15 7.35 11.32
C PRO A 692 20.64 7.40 11.62
N ARG A 693 21.48 7.08 10.62
CA ARG A 693 22.95 7.17 10.72
C ARG A 693 23.40 8.65 10.74
N PRO A 694 24.38 9.05 11.58
CA PRO A 694 24.98 10.37 11.46
C PRO A 694 25.80 10.45 10.16
N GLY A 695 25.51 11.47 9.33
CA GLY A 695 26.07 11.63 7.97
C GLY A 695 25.07 11.36 6.84
N ARG A 696 23.92 10.71 7.16
CA ARG A 696 22.75 10.50 6.29
C ARG A 696 21.50 11.03 6.99
N VAL A 697 21.56 12.24 7.54
CA VAL A 697 20.51 12.74 8.41
C VAL A 697 19.26 13.06 7.55
N GLY A 698 18.24 12.20 7.64
CA GLY A 698 16.94 12.40 6.98
C GLY A 698 16.59 11.44 5.84
N MET A 699 17.49 10.52 5.43
CA MET A 699 17.25 9.59 4.32
C MET A 699 17.12 8.12 4.77
N THR A 700 16.18 7.38 4.18
CA THR A 700 16.07 5.91 4.32
C THR A 700 17.14 5.22 3.46
N ALA A 701 17.42 3.94 3.72
CA ALA A 701 18.40 3.19 2.91
C ALA A 701 17.99 3.12 1.43
N GLU A 702 16.69 2.97 1.17
CA GLU A 702 16.10 2.95 -0.17
C GLU A 702 16.15 4.32 -0.85
N ALA A 703 15.82 5.41 -0.13
CA ALA A 703 15.97 6.76 -0.66
C ALA A 703 17.43 7.10 -1.00
N ALA A 704 18.38 6.61 -0.21
CA ALA A 704 19.81 6.77 -0.50
C ALA A 704 20.22 5.97 -1.76
N ASP A 705 19.74 4.74 -1.93
CA ASP A 705 20.00 3.94 -3.11
C ASP A 705 19.39 4.60 -4.38
N ALA A 706 18.15 5.11 -4.30
CA ALA A 706 17.54 5.89 -5.39
C ALA A 706 18.36 7.14 -5.73
N PHE A 707 18.83 7.88 -4.71
CA PHE A 707 19.67 9.07 -4.87
C PHE A 707 21.01 8.75 -5.57
N VAL A 708 21.70 7.68 -5.16
CA VAL A 708 22.95 7.26 -5.83
C VAL A 708 22.70 6.93 -7.29
N ALA A 709 21.63 6.19 -7.60
CA ALA A 709 21.29 5.82 -8.98
C ALA A 709 21.05 7.04 -9.86
N GLU A 710 20.20 7.98 -9.42
CA GLU A 710 19.88 9.20 -10.17
C GLU A 710 21.12 10.05 -10.45
N HIS A 711 21.95 10.28 -9.43
CA HIS A 711 23.15 11.09 -9.58
C HIS A 711 24.21 10.39 -10.45
N ALA A 712 24.35 9.07 -10.37
CA ALA A 712 25.26 8.32 -11.24
C ALA A 712 24.81 8.40 -12.72
N GLU A 713 23.52 8.20 -13.00
CA GLU A 713 22.95 8.31 -14.36
C GLU A 713 23.15 9.72 -14.92
N ARG A 714 22.85 10.75 -14.12
CA ARG A 714 22.97 12.14 -14.56
C ARG A 714 24.42 12.53 -14.85
N ALA A 715 25.37 12.06 -14.03
CA ALA A 715 26.79 12.26 -14.27
C ALA A 715 27.23 11.66 -15.61
N MET A 716 26.79 10.44 -15.92
CA MET A 716 27.15 9.74 -17.16
C MET A 716 26.54 10.41 -18.40
N VAL A 717 25.25 10.75 -18.38
CA VAL A 717 24.58 11.45 -19.48
C VAL A 717 25.28 12.77 -19.80
N LEU A 718 25.68 13.52 -18.78
CA LEU A 718 26.40 14.79 -18.97
C LEU A 718 27.82 14.58 -19.48
N ALA A 719 28.54 13.58 -18.96
CA ALA A 719 29.88 13.21 -19.41
C ALA A 719 29.91 12.83 -20.89
N ASP A 720 28.89 12.08 -21.36
CA ASP A 720 28.74 11.72 -22.77
C ASP A 720 28.40 12.94 -23.63
N ALA A 721 27.49 13.81 -23.16
CA ALA A 721 27.08 15.00 -23.89
C ALA A 721 28.22 16.02 -24.14
N VAL A 722 29.29 15.98 -23.34
CA VAL A 722 30.50 16.81 -23.53
C VAL A 722 31.73 16.02 -24.01
N GLY A 723 31.58 14.71 -24.27
CA GLY A 723 32.66 13.87 -24.77
C GLY A 723 33.85 13.69 -23.79
N LEU A 724 33.58 13.61 -22.48
CA LEU A 724 34.64 13.32 -21.50
C LEU A 724 35.28 11.95 -21.77
N ARG A 725 36.60 11.87 -21.60
CA ARG A 725 37.38 10.63 -21.83
C ARG A 725 36.96 9.52 -20.88
N ALA A 726 37.26 8.27 -21.27
CA ALA A 726 36.88 7.08 -20.50
C ALA A 726 37.56 7.00 -19.11
N ASP A 727 38.74 7.59 -18.96
CA ASP A 727 39.60 7.58 -17.77
C ASP A 727 39.32 8.73 -16.79
N GLU A 728 38.39 9.63 -17.12
CA GLU A 728 37.98 10.72 -16.23
C GLU A 728 37.32 10.20 -14.95
N THR A 729 37.66 10.84 -13.82
CA THR A 729 37.18 10.45 -12.48
C THR A 729 35.65 10.39 -12.36
N VAL A 730 34.95 11.19 -13.16
CA VAL A 730 33.48 11.23 -13.24
C VAL A 730 32.90 9.87 -13.65
N ARG A 731 33.55 9.13 -14.56
CA ARG A 731 33.05 7.85 -15.07
C ARG A 731 33.22 6.70 -14.10
N ALA A 732 34.04 6.86 -13.05
CA ALA A 732 34.22 5.86 -12.00
C ALA A 732 32.94 5.64 -11.15
N VAL A 733 31.93 6.49 -11.29
CA VAL A 733 30.64 6.37 -10.58
C VAL A 733 29.69 5.36 -11.22
N ALA A 734 29.85 5.02 -12.50
CA ALA A 734 28.93 4.12 -13.20
C ALA A 734 28.77 2.74 -12.50
N PRO A 735 29.85 2.06 -12.06
CA PRO A 735 29.72 0.80 -11.31
C PRO A 735 28.93 0.94 -10.01
N LEU A 736 29.00 2.09 -9.33
CA LEU A 736 28.22 2.35 -8.11
C LEU A 736 26.72 2.41 -8.41
N GLY A 737 26.33 3.16 -9.45
CA GLY A 737 24.94 3.25 -9.89
C GLY A 737 24.39 1.89 -10.34
N VAL A 738 25.18 1.11 -11.09
CA VAL A 738 24.82 -0.25 -11.53
C VAL A 738 24.59 -1.16 -10.33
N ALA A 739 25.50 -1.15 -9.35
CA ALA A 739 25.38 -1.98 -8.16
C ALA A 739 24.12 -1.66 -7.32
N VAL A 740 23.79 -0.38 -7.21
CA VAL A 740 22.62 0.10 -6.47
C VAL A 740 21.33 -0.25 -7.21
N LEU A 741 21.25 0.01 -8.51
CA LEU A 741 20.11 -0.38 -9.33
C LEU A 741 19.89 -1.90 -9.33
N GLY A 742 20.96 -2.70 -9.32
CA GLY A 742 20.87 -4.14 -9.12
C GLY A 742 20.28 -4.54 -7.76
N ARG A 743 20.59 -3.80 -6.68
CA ARG A 743 19.96 -4.00 -5.36
C ARG A 743 18.48 -3.63 -5.38
N LEU A 744 18.14 -2.47 -5.94
CA LEU A 744 16.76 -2.02 -6.09
C LEU A 744 15.95 -3.02 -6.93
N ALA A 745 16.49 -3.53 -8.03
CA ALA A 745 15.86 -4.57 -8.84
C ALA A 745 15.60 -5.87 -8.06
N ARG A 746 16.58 -6.31 -7.25
CA ARG A 746 16.39 -7.46 -6.36
C ARG A 746 15.34 -7.20 -5.29
N GLN A 747 15.32 -6.01 -4.70
CA GLN A 747 14.35 -5.62 -3.68
C GLN A 747 12.93 -5.53 -4.27
N ALA A 748 12.77 -4.98 -5.46
CA ALA A 748 11.51 -4.95 -6.19
C ALA A 748 11.01 -6.38 -6.49
N LEU A 749 11.88 -7.27 -6.97
CA LEU A 749 11.55 -8.69 -7.11
C LEU A 749 11.15 -9.33 -5.79
N VAL A 750 11.76 -8.92 -4.66
CA VAL A 750 11.42 -9.39 -3.31
C VAL A 750 10.12 -8.77 -2.78
N SER A 751 9.75 -7.59 -3.23
CA SER A 751 8.51 -6.93 -2.82
C SER A 751 7.32 -7.37 -3.68
N GLY A 752 7.58 -8.11 -4.77
CA GLY A 752 6.54 -8.58 -5.69
C GLY A 752 6.21 -7.56 -6.77
N GLU A 753 7.19 -6.72 -7.14
CA GLU A 753 7.04 -5.62 -8.10
C GLU A 753 7.94 -5.87 -9.33
N PRO A 754 7.58 -6.83 -10.20
CA PRO A 754 8.45 -7.27 -11.29
C PRO A 754 8.67 -6.20 -12.38
N SER A 755 7.71 -5.34 -12.73
CA SER A 755 7.99 -4.22 -13.66
C SER A 755 8.97 -3.21 -13.08
N GLN A 756 8.89 -2.91 -11.78
CA GLN A 756 9.89 -2.04 -11.16
C GLN A 756 11.28 -2.68 -11.22
N ALA A 757 11.37 -4.00 -11.00
CA ALA A 757 12.63 -4.71 -11.18
C ALA A 757 13.16 -4.66 -12.61
N VAL A 758 12.28 -4.78 -13.63
CA VAL A 758 12.64 -4.58 -15.04
C VAL A 758 13.17 -3.16 -15.27
N ALA A 759 12.46 -2.14 -14.79
CA ALA A 759 12.86 -0.74 -14.95
C ALA A 759 14.23 -0.45 -14.32
N HIS A 760 14.47 -0.96 -13.10
CA HIS A 760 15.78 -0.83 -12.46
C HIS A 760 16.89 -1.57 -13.22
N ALA A 761 16.60 -2.77 -13.74
CA ALA A 761 17.57 -3.54 -14.52
C ALA A 761 17.90 -2.89 -15.87
N GLU A 762 16.91 -2.32 -16.57
CA GLU A 762 17.11 -1.59 -17.82
C GLU A 762 17.94 -0.32 -17.61
N ARG A 763 17.67 0.42 -16.53
CA ARG A 763 18.49 1.56 -16.08
C ARG A 763 19.93 1.14 -15.78
N ALA A 764 20.11 0.02 -15.08
CA ALA A 764 21.44 -0.52 -14.80
C ALA A 764 22.18 -0.91 -16.09
N ALA A 765 21.48 -1.52 -17.05
CA ALA A 765 22.06 -1.89 -18.35
C ALA A 765 22.47 -0.67 -19.16
N ALA A 766 21.65 0.38 -19.19
CA ALA A 766 21.99 1.64 -19.85
C ALA A 766 23.25 2.27 -19.24
N LEU A 767 23.34 2.31 -17.91
CA LEU A 767 24.49 2.86 -17.20
C LEU A 767 25.77 2.03 -17.41
N ALA A 768 25.62 0.72 -17.57
CA ALA A 768 26.72 -0.21 -17.84
C ALA A 768 27.14 -0.29 -19.33
N GLY A 769 26.54 0.51 -20.23
CA GLY A 769 26.80 0.42 -21.67
C GLY A 769 26.36 -0.90 -22.30
N GLY A 770 25.31 -1.52 -21.75
CA GLY A 770 24.74 -2.80 -22.20
C GLY A 770 25.40 -4.05 -21.61
N VAL A 771 26.46 -3.91 -20.81
CA VAL A 771 27.21 -5.05 -20.22
C VAL A 771 26.93 -5.16 -18.72
N LEU A 772 25.82 -5.80 -18.36
CA LEU A 772 25.55 -6.17 -16.97
C LEU A 772 26.35 -7.39 -16.53
N SER A 773 26.56 -7.52 -15.21
CA SER A 773 27.07 -8.74 -14.60
C SER A 773 26.12 -9.93 -14.89
N PRO A 774 26.61 -11.17 -15.00
CA PRO A 774 25.73 -12.33 -15.23
C PRO A 774 24.64 -12.48 -14.16
N ALA A 775 24.95 -12.14 -12.91
CA ALA A 775 23.98 -12.15 -11.80
C ALA A 775 22.87 -11.12 -12.01
N ASP A 776 23.17 -9.89 -12.44
CA ASP A 776 22.15 -8.85 -12.66
C ASP A 776 21.33 -9.14 -13.93
N ARG A 777 21.93 -9.75 -14.97
CA ARG A 777 21.17 -10.26 -16.13
C ARG A 777 20.19 -11.35 -15.74
N LEU A 778 20.56 -12.22 -14.80
CA LEU A 778 19.66 -13.25 -14.30
C LEU A 778 18.47 -12.65 -13.52
N ILE A 779 18.69 -11.57 -12.78
CA ILE A 779 17.62 -10.78 -12.13
C ILE A 779 16.70 -10.17 -13.17
N GLN A 780 17.25 -9.56 -14.23
CA GLN A 780 16.46 -9.02 -15.34
C GLN A 780 15.62 -10.10 -16.04
N ALA A 781 16.25 -11.21 -16.42
CA ALA A 781 15.56 -12.33 -17.06
C ALA A 781 14.44 -12.89 -16.17
N ARG A 782 14.68 -12.97 -14.86
CA ARG A 782 13.67 -13.37 -13.88
C ARG A 782 12.50 -12.39 -13.80
N ALA A 783 12.78 -11.09 -13.82
CA ALA A 783 11.76 -10.06 -13.82
C ALA A 783 10.92 -10.11 -15.11
N LEU A 784 11.56 -10.22 -16.28
CA LEU A 784 10.89 -10.40 -17.58
C LEU A 784 9.98 -11.63 -17.60
N LEU A 785 10.44 -12.74 -17.02
CA LEU A 785 9.61 -13.95 -16.90
C LEU A 785 8.41 -13.72 -15.97
N GLN A 786 8.51 -12.83 -14.97
CA GLN A 786 7.43 -12.49 -14.04
C GLN A 786 6.44 -11.44 -14.57
N THR A 787 6.79 -10.72 -15.63
CA THR A 787 5.90 -9.74 -16.31
C THR A 787 5.23 -10.31 -17.56
N GLY A 788 5.46 -11.59 -17.89
CA GLY A 788 4.86 -12.26 -19.05
C GLY A 788 5.66 -12.13 -20.34
N ARG A 789 6.83 -11.48 -20.31
CA ARG A 789 7.76 -11.35 -21.45
C ARG A 789 8.60 -12.63 -21.62
N ILE A 790 7.92 -13.76 -21.84
CA ILE A 790 8.50 -15.11 -21.81
C ILE A 790 9.62 -15.28 -22.83
N ALA A 791 9.43 -14.80 -24.07
CA ALA A 791 10.43 -14.93 -25.14
C ALA A 791 11.72 -14.17 -24.81
N ASP A 792 11.62 -12.94 -24.29
CA ASP A 792 12.77 -12.14 -23.89
C ASP A 792 13.51 -12.81 -22.72
N ALA A 793 12.76 -13.28 -21.72
CA ALA A 793 13.31 -13.98 -20.57
C ALA A 793 14.06 -15.26 -20.98
N LEU A 794 13.49 -16.05 -21.90
CA LEU A 794 14.12 -17.25 -22.43
C LEU A 794 15.40 -16.92 -23.18
N GLY A 795 15.36 -15.95 -24.10
CA GLY A 795 16.55 -15.53 -24.86
C GLY A 795 17.69 -15.06 -23.95
N TRP A 796 17.38 -14.32 -22.88
CA TRP A 796 18.37 -13.97 -21.86
C TRP A 796 18.88 -15.20 -21.10
N ALA A 797 17.99 -16.09 -20.65
CA ALA A 797 18.36 -17.29 -19.89
C ALA A 797 19.35 -18.18 -20.67
N GLU A 798 19.04 -18.46 -21.95
CA GLU A 798 19.90 -19.28 -22.81
C GLU A 798 21.25 -18.61 -23.05
N LYS A 799 21.23 -17.30 -23.33
CA LYS A 799 22.45 -16.52 -23.53
C LYS A 799 23.31 -16.50 -22.26
N ILE A 800 22.71 -16.38 -21.07
CA ILE A 800 23.45 -16.44 -19.80
C ILE A 800 24.02 -17.85 -19.60
N ALA A 801 23.22 -18.90 -19.80
CA ALA A 801 23.65 -20.28 -19.62
C ALA A 801 24.81 -20.66 -20.56
N ALA A 802 24.75 -20.22 -21.83
CA ALA A 802 25.80 -20.48 -22.82
C ALA A 802 27.09 -19.67 -22.55
N ASN A 803 26.99 -18.49 -21.96
CA ASN A 803 28.12 -17.58 -21.72
C ASN A 803 28.60 -17.54 -20.26
N ALA A 804 28.08 -18.42 -19.38
CA ALA A 804 28.42 -18.42 -17.96
C ALA A 804 29.89 -18.80 -17.68
N GLY A 805 30.61 -19.36 -18.67
CA GLY A 805 31.95 -19.90 -18.47
C GLY A 805 31.94 -21.00 -17.40
N ASP A 806 32.89 -20.93 -16.46
CA ASP A 806 33.00 -21.85 -15.31
C ASP A 806 32.13 -21.44 -14.11
N ASP A 807 31.33 -20.36 -14.19
CA ASP A 807 30.42 -19.97 -13.11
C ASP A 807 29.17 -20.87 -13.10
N ALA A 808 29.33 -22.03 -12.49
CA ALA A 808 28.31 -23.06 -12.41
C ALA A 808 27.06 -22.62 -11.61
N ALA A 809 27.16 -21.61 -10.73
CA ALA A 809 26.01 -21.09 -9.98
C ALA A 809 25.11 -20.22 -10.87
N VAL A 810 25.71 -19.31 -11.66
CA VAL A 810 24.99 -18.52 -12.66
C VAL A 810 24.39 -19.43 -13.72
N ARG A 811 25.14 -20.43 -14.20
CA ARG A 811 24.65 -21.41 -15.17
C ARG A 811 23.44 -22.19 -14.64
N ALA A 812 23.51 -22.74 -13.42
CA ALA A 812 22.39 -23.45 -12.81
C ALA A 812 21.15 -22.54 -12.66
N GLY A 813 21.33 -21.30 -12.21
CA GLY A 813 20.25 -20.32 -12.09
C GLY A 813 19.59 -19.98 -13.43
N ALA A 814 20.39 -19.85 -14.50
CA ALA A 814 19.90 -19.58 -15.85
C ALA A 814 19.14 -20.79 -16.45
N LEU A 815 19.66 -22.00 -16.28
CA LEU A 815 18.98 -23.23 -16.72
C LEU A 815 17.64 -23.44 -15.99
N LEU A 816 17.58 -23.18 -14.68
CA LEU A 816 16.33 -23.20 -13.92
C LEU A 816 15.28 -22.23 -14.49
N LEU A 817 15.72 -21.03 -14.92
CA LEU A 817 14.85 -20.04 -15.54
C LEU A 817 14.40 -20.47 -16.95
N ALA A 818 15.33 -20.96 -17.76
CA ALA A 818 15.05 -21.45 -19.11
C ALA A 818 14.05 -22.61 -19.09
N GLY A 819 14.25 -23.62 -18.23
CA GLY A 819 13.30 -24.72 -18.08
C GLY A 819 11.90 -24.25 -17.65
N ARG A 820 11.82 -23.20 -16.83
CA ARG A 820 10.52 -22.59 -16.48
C ARG A 820 9.87 -21.89 -17.66
N ALA A 821 10.64 -21.16 -18.47
CA ALA A 821 10.15 -20.53 -19.68
C ALA A 821 9.65 -21.59 -20.69
N TYR A 822 10.42 -22.66 -20.93
CA TYR A 822 10.04 -23.79 -21.79
C TYR A 822 8.73 -24.45 -21.36
N ARG A 823 8.57 -24.69 -20.05
CA ARG A 823 7.30 -25.21 -19.53
C ARG A 823 6.15 -24.24 -19.79
N THR A 824 6.37 -22.94 -19.65
CA THR A 824 5.32 -21.92 -19.84
C THR A 824 4.90 -21.82 -21.32
N THR A 825 5.78 -22.18 -22.25
CA THR A 825 5.48 -22.26 -23.69
C THR A 825 4.97 -23.64 -24.14
N GLY A 826 4.73 -24.58 -23.22
CA GLY A 826 4.24 -25.93 -23.52
C GLY A 826 5.31 -26.97 -23.92
N ASP A 827 6.60 -26.61 -23.94
CA ASP A 827 7.69 -27.54 -24.26
C ASP A 827 8.16 -28.29 -23.01
N HIS A 828 7.31 -29.23 -22.56
CA HIS A 828 7.54 -29.99 -21.32
C HIS A 828 8.81 -30.86 -21.37
N GLN A 829 9.11 -31.44 -22.53
CA GLN A 829 10.27 -32.31 -22.70
C GLN A 829 11.56 -31.52 -22.57
N ARG A 830 11.66 -30.36 -23.25
CA ARG A 830 12.83 -29.49 -23.14
C ARG A 830 12.96 -28.86 -21.77
N ALA A 831 11.83 -28.55 -21.11
CA ALA A 831 11.85 -28.10 -19.72
C ALA A 831 12.47 -29.15 -18.80
N TYR A 832 12.08 -30.42 -18.96
CA TYR A 832 12.59 -31.54 -18.17
C TYR A 832 14.11 -31.71 -18.34
N THR A 833 14.60 -31.82 -19.59
CA THR A 833 16.04 -31.99 -19.86
C THR A 833 16.86 -30.80 -19.36
N THR A 834 16.34 -29.58 -19.53
CA THR A 834 17.00 -28.35 -19.03
C THR A 834 17.11 -28.35 -17.50
N TRP A 835 16.12 -28.89 -16.78
CA TRP A 835 16.21 -29.02 -15.32
C TRP A 835 17.13 -30.13 -14.85
N GLU A 836 17.31 -31.22 -15.62
CA GLU A 836 18.34 -32.22 -15.35
C GLU A 836 19.75 -31.62 -15.49
N GLU A 837 19.98 -30.83 -16.53
CA GLU A 837 21.22 -30.08 -16.69
C GLU A 837 21.44 -29.08 -15.54
N ALA A 838 20.37 -28.39 -15.10
CA ALA A 838 20.45 -27.48 -13.96
C ALA A 838 20.80 -28.22 -12.66
N LEU A 839 20.23 -29.41 -12.45
CA LEU A 839 20.52 -30.27 -11.30
C LEU A 839 21.98 -30.72 -11.30
N ALA A 840 22.49 -31.17 -12.45
CA ALA A 840 23.89 -31.57 -12.62
C ALA A 840 24.85 -30.39 -12.35
N ALA A 841 24.56 -29.22 -12.94
CA ALA A 841 25.34 -28.00 -12.72
C ALA A 841 25.35 -27.56 -11.25
N ALA A 842 24.18 -27.52 -10.59
CA ALA A 842 24.07 -27.15 -9.19
C ALA A 842 24.78 -28.14 -8.25
N THR A 843 24.75 -29.43 -8.60
CA THR A 843 25.42 -30.49 -7.83
C THR A 843 26.94 -30.36 -7.94
N ALA A 844 27.47 -30.20 -9.16
CA ALA A 844 28.90 -29.99 -9.40
C ALA A 844 29.41 -28.71 -8.69
N ALA A 845 28.58 -27.67 -8.63
CA ALA A 845 28.91 -26.39 -8.01
C ALA A 845 28.79 -26.36 -6.47
N GLY A 846 28.29 -27.43 -5.83
CA GLY A 846 28.01 -27.42 -4.39
C GLY A 846 26.96 -26.37 -3.99
N ARG A 847 25.92 -26.17 -4.82
CA ARG A 847 24.89 -25.14 -4.68
C ARG A 847 23.57 -25.74 -4.19
N PRO A 848 23.33 -25.83 -2.87
CA PRO A 848 22.21 -26.61 -2.33
C PRO A 848 20.83 -25.98 -2.60
N ALA A 849 20.73 -24.65 -2.67
CA ALA A 849 19.45 -23.99 -2.96
C ALA A 849 18.97 -24.28 -4.39
N GLU A 850 19.86 -24.08 -5.37
CA GLU A 850 19.59 -24.37 -6.78
C GLU A 850 19.37 -25.89 -7.01
N ARG A 851 20.11 -26.75 -6.30
CA ARG A 851 19.91 -28.21 -6.34
C ARG A 851 18.54 -28.62 -5.80
N ALA A 852 18.13 -28.09 -4.66
CA ALA A 852 16.80 -28.35 -4.10
C ALA A 852 15.68 -27.85 -5.02
N GLU A 853 15.83 -26.67 -5.61
CA GLU A 853 14.90 -26.14 -6.62
C GLU A 853 14.77 -27.10 -7.81
N ALA A 854 15.90 -27.51 -8.42
CA ALA A 854 15.89 -28.40 -9.58
C ALA A 854 15.20 -29.74 -9.28
N LEU A 855 15.47 -30.34 -8.12
CA LEU A 855 14.81 -31.56 -7.66
C LEU A 855 13.30 -31.37 -7.50
N ARG A 856 12.84 -30.24 -6.96
CA ARG A 856 11.39 -29.96 -6.87
C ARG A 856 10.75 -29.76 -8.24
N ARG A 857 11.48 -29.23 -9.23
CA ARG A 857 10.96 -29.07 -10.60
C ARG A 857 10.84 -30.40 -11.31
N LEU A 858 11.89 -31.20 -11.27
CA LEU A 858 11.90 -32.55 -11.83
C LEU A 858 10.85 -33.42 -11.15
N GLY A 859 10.82 -33.42 -9.82
CA GLY A 859 9.85 -34.22 -9.06
C GLY A 859 8.40 -33.93 -9.41
N MET A 860 8.06 -32.69 -9.81
CA MET A 860 6.73 -32.48 -10.39
C MET A 860 6.59 -33.10 -11.76
N ALA A 861 7.53 -32.82 -12.65
CA ALA A 861 7.42 -33.31 -14.00
C ALA A 861 7.28 -34.85 -14.01
N ASP A 862 7.87 -35.53 -13.03
CA ASP A 862 7.62 -36.94 -12.75
C ASP A 862 6.21 -37.23 -12.24
N TYR A 863 5.72 -36.48 -11.25
CA TYR A 863 4.36 -36.67 -10.74
C TYR A 863 3.31 -36.48 -11.86
N LEU A 864 3.38 -35.41 -12.65
CA LEU A 864 2.44 -35.18 -13.77
C LEU A 864 2.52 -36.28 -14.82
N ALA A 865 3.69 -36.88 -15.00
CA ALA A 865 3.92 -38.00 -15.91
C ALA A 865 3.69 -39.38 -15.27
N GLY A 866 3.10 -39.45 -14.07
CA GLY A 866 2.77 -40.71 -13.38
C GLY A 866 3.93 -41.44 -12.71
N ARG A 867 5.16 -40.90 -12.73
CA ARG A 867 6.37 -41.47 -12.10
C ARG A 867 6.42 -41.15 -10.60
N LEU A 868 5.48 -41.73 -9.84
CA LEU A 868 5.26 -41.38 -8.43
C LEU A 868 6.45 -41.69 -7.50
N ALA A 869 7.20 -42.76 -7.78
CA ALA A 869 8.37 -43.14 -6.99
C ALA A 869 9.50 -42.12 -7.14
N GLU A 870 9.86 -41.79 -8.38
CA GLU A 870 10.86 -40.81 -8.71
C GLU A 870 10.47 -39.41 -8.21
N ALA A 871 9.19 -39.05 -8.31
CA ALA A 871 8.65 -37.82 -7.75
C ALA A 871 8.85 -37.74 -6.24
N GLY A 872 8.46 -38.80 -5.52
CA GLY A 872 8.62 -38.91 -4.07
C GLY A 872 10.07 -38.79 -3.63
N ASP A 873 10.98 -39.52 -4.27
CA ASP A 873 12.41 -39.49 -3.98
C ASP A 873 13.03 -38.11 -4.22
N ARG A 874 12.69 -37.46 -5.33
CA ARG A 874 13.17 -36.11 -5.65
C ARG A 874 12.67 -35.06 -4.67
N PHE A 875 11.40 -35.09 -4.28
CA PHE A 875 10.86 -34.18 -3.28
C PHE A 875 11.44 -34.42 -1.88
N ALA A 876 11.62 -35.69 -1.48
CA ALA A 876 12.27 -36.05 -0.23
C ALA A 876 13.72 -35.59 -0.19
N ALA A 877 14.49 -35.80 -1.27
CA ALA A 877 15.85 -35.32 -1.41
C ALA A 877 15.93 -33.78 -1.33
N ALA A 878 15.02 -33.07 -2.00
CA ALA A 878 14.93 -31.61 -1.92
C ALA A 878 14.63 -31.14 -0.49
N TYR A 879 13.73 -31.82 0.23
CA TYR A 879 13.43 -31.54 1.63
C TYR A 879 14.66 -31.74 2.52
N GLN A 880 15.40 -32.85 2.37
CA GLN A 880 16.59 -33.12 3.17
C GLN A 880 17.70 -32.07 2.94
N ILE A 881 17.91 -31.64 1.69
CA ILE A 881 18.85 -30.55 1.37
C ILE A 881 18.41 -29.24 2.05
N ALA A 882 17.11 -28.93 2.01
CA ALA A 882 16.56 -27.73 2.64
C ALA A 882 16.65 -27.78 4.18
N VAL A 883 16.52 -28.95 4.80
CA VAL A 883 16.76 -29.14 6.24
C VAL A 883 18.23 -28.92 6.56
N GLY A 884 19.15 -29.55 5.82
CA GLY A 884 20.59 -29.43 6.05
C GLY A 884 21.14 -28.01 5.88
N THR A 885 20.48 -27.18 5.07
CA THR A 885 20.86 -25.76 4.85
C THR A 885 20.08 -24.76 5.70
N GLY A 886 19.06 -25.20 6.43
CA GLY A 886 18.17 -24.31 7.17
C GLY A 886 17.23 -23.47 6.30
N ASP A 887 17.07 -23.79 5.00
CA ASP A 887 16.14 -23.10 4.11
C ASP A 887 14.69 -23.50 4.41
N ARG A 888 14.05 -22.73 5.32
CA ARG A 888 12.67 -22.96 5.74
C ARG A 888 11.66 -22.83 4.60
N ARG A 889 11.94 -22.00 3.58
CA ARG A 889 11.03 -21.80 2.45
C ARG A 889 11.03 -23.04 1.58
N SER A 890 12.21 -23.54 1.22
CA SER A 890 12.32 -24.79 0.45
C SER A 890 11.77 -25.98 1.21
N GLN A 891 11.93 -26.05 2.54
CA GLN A 891 11.27 -27.07 3.36
C GLN A 891 9.74 -27.05 3.19
N ALA A 892 9.11 -25.87 3.27
CA ALA A 892 7.66 -25.72 3.16
C ALA A 892 7.13 -26.22 1.81
N TRP A 893 7.78 -25.80 0.71
CA TRP A 893 7.40 -26.18 -0.64
C TRP A 893 7.65 -27.67 -0.92
N SER A 894 8.77 -28.24 -0.46
CA SER A 894 9.03 -29.68 -0.63
C SER A 894 7.99 -30.54 0.10
N LEU A 895 7.59 -30.15 1.32
CA LEU A 895 6.56 -30.86 2.09
C LEU A 895 5.19 -30.79 1.41
N GLN A 896 4.82 -29.62 0.88
CA GLN A 896 3.58 -29.48 0.13
C GLN A 896 3.59 -30.38 -1.11
N ASN A 897 4.70 -30.40 -1.86
CA ASN A 897 4.84 -31.26 -3.04
C ASN A 897 4.75 -32.75 -2.67
N LEU A 898 5.34 -33.15 -1.54
CA LEU A 898 5.25 -34.52 -1.03
C LEU A 898 3.80 -34.96 -0.81
N ALA A 899 2.94 -34.05 -0.34
CA ALA A 899 1.54 -34.33 -0.04
C ALA A 899 0.76 -34.81 -1.29
N TRP A 900 1.14 -34.37 -2.49
CA TRP A 900 0.53 -34.84 -3.74
C TRP A 900 0.81 -36.33 -3.98
N VAL A 901 2.07 -36.74 -3.80
CA VAL A 901 2.51 -38.13 -3.96
C VAL A 901 1.89 -39.02 -2.91
N THR A 902 1.95 -38.63 -1.62
CA THR A 902 1.41 -39.45 -0.52
C THR A 902 -0.10 -39.62 -0.65
N THR A 903 -0.83 -38.56 -1.05
CA THR A 903 -2.28 -38.65 -1.26
C THR A 903 -2.62 -39.58 -2.43
N THR A 904 -1.90 -39.49 -3.54
CA THR A 904 -2.13 -40.35 -4.72
C THR A 904 -1.86 -41.83 -4.41
N ARG A 905 -0.91 -42.12 -3.51
CA ARG A 905 -0.65 -43.46 -2.98
C ARG A 905 -1.65 -43.93 -1.93
N GLY A 906 -2.59 -43.09 -1.49
CA GLY A 906 -3.54 -43.42 -0.42
C GLY A 906 -3.03 -43.20 1.01
N ASP A 907 -1.83 -42.63 1.20
CA ASP A 907 -1.30 -42.24 2.52
C ASP A 907 -1.82 -40.86 2.94
N PHE A 908 -3.10 -40.83 3.34
CA PHE A 908 -3.76 -39.60 3.80
C PHE A 908 -3.19 -39.09 5.13
N ALA A 909 -2.71 -39.97 6.00
CA ALA A 909 -2.10 -39.58 7.27
C ALA A 909 -0.75 -38.88 7.05
N GLY A 910 0.09 -39.42 6.17
CA GLY A 910 1.34 -38.79 5.73
C GLY A 910 1.10 -37.47 5.00
N ALA A 911 0.07 -37.40 4.16
CA ALA A 911 -0.34 -36.16 3.50
C ALA A 911 -0.71 -35.07 4.52
N ASP A 912 -1.53 -35.40 5.53
CA ASP A 912 -1.93 -34.48 6.59
C ASP A 912 -0.75 -34.00 7.43
N LEU A 913 0.20 -34.89 7.74
CA LEU A 913 1.43 -34.54 8.45
C LEU A 913 2.29 -33.57 7.62
N ALA A 914 2.47 -33.85 6.33
CA ALA A 914 3.26 -33.04 5.42
C ALA A 914 2.64 -31.64 5.24
N LEU A 915 1.33 -31.56 5.00
CA LEU A 915 0.59 -30.30 4.88
C LEU A 915 0.60 -29.51 6.19
N GLY A 916 0.40 -30.16 7.34
CA GLY A 916 0.45 -29.50 8.64
C GLY A 916 1.82 -28.89 8.94
N ARG A 917 2.91 -29.59 8.61
CA ARG A 917 4.27 -29.06 8.74
C ARG A 917 4.53 -27.92 7.75
N SER A 918 4.11 -28.08 6.50
CA SER A 918 4.23 -27.04 5.46
C SER A 918 3.49 -25.76 5.87
N ALA A 919 2.27 -25.88 6.37
CA ALA A 919 1.44 -24.76 6.83
C ALA A 919 2.11 -23.96 7.94
N ARG A 920 2.71 -24.64 8.94
CA ARG A 920 3.46 -23.99 10.02
C ARG A 920 4.65 -23.21 9.47
N ARG A 921 5.41 -23.79 8.54
CA ARG A 921 6.56 -23.10 7.91
C ARG A 921 6.16 -21.88 7.11
N PHE A 922 5.10 -21.97 6.30
CA PHE A 922 4.60 -20.80 5.57
C PHE A 922 4.06 -19.70 6.49
N ALA A 923 3.46 -20.08 7.63
CA ALA A 923 3.04 -19.12 8.66
C ALA A 923 4.23 -18.43 9.32
N GLU A 924 5.26 -19.18 9.74
CA GLU A 924 6.51 -18.65 10.31
C GLU A 924 7.23 -17.69 9.34
N LEU A 925 7.17 -17.96 8.04
CA LEU A 925 7.78 -17.13 6.99
C LEU A 925 6.96 -15.88 6.64
N GLY A 926 5.69 -15.80 7.08
CA GLY A 926 4.76 -14.77 6.63
C GLY A 926 4.53 -14.80 5.12
N ASP A 927 4.54 -15.98 4.48
CA ASP A 927 4.38 -16.12 3.01
C ASP A 927 2.89 -16.26 2.63
N PRO A 928 2.21 -15.20 2.16
CA PRO A 928 0.79 -15.28 1.83
C PRO A 928 0.52 -16.19 0.63
N VAL A 929 1.41 -16.20 -0.37
CA VAL A 929 1.27 -17.01 -1.59
C VAL A 929 1.43 -18.49 -1.26
N GLY A 930 2.49 -18.84 -0.51
CA GLY A 930 2.72 -20.20 -0.05
C GLY A 930 1.56 -20.74 0.80
N ARG A 931 0.99 -19.92 1.69
CA ARG A 931 -0.21 -20.29 2.45
C ARG A 931 -1.42 -20.56 1.55
N ALA A 932 -1.67 -19.72 0.56
CA ALA A 932 -2.80 -19.89 -0.34
C ALA A 932 -2.69 -21.19 -1.16
N TRP A 933 -1.51 -21.44 -1.74
CA TRP A 933 -1.23 -22.69 -2.46
C TRP A 933 -1.42 -23.92 -1.57
N MET A 934 -0.87 -23.90 -0.35
CA MET A 934 -1.00 -24.99 0.60
C MET A 934 -2.46 -25.29 0.94
N ARG A 935 -3.30 -24.26 1.08
CA ARG A 935 -4.73 -24.42 1.33
C ARG A 935 -5.47 -25.03 0.15
N GLY A 936 -5.10 -24.69 -1.09
CA GLY A 936 -5.61 -25.34 -2.29
C GLY A 936 -5.24 -26.82 -2.35
N THR A 937 -3.98 -27.17 -2.10
CA THR A 937 -3.55 -28.58 -1.98
C THR A 937 -4.33 -29.30 -0.88
N THR A 938 -4.53 -28.65 0.27
CA THR A 938 -5.33 -29.23 1.36
C THR A 938 -6.76 -29.52 0.91
N ALA A 939 -7.42 -28.59 0.22
CA ALA A 939 -8.77 -28.80 -0.29
C ALA A 939 -8.85 -30.02 -1.22
N PHE A 940 -7.88 -30.17 -2.13
CA PHE A 940 -7.79 -31.33 -3.02
C PHE A 940 -7.57 -32.65 -2.25
N VAL A 941 -6.66 -32.67 -1.28
CA VAL A 941 -6.45 -33.85 -0.42
C VAL A 941 -7.70 -34.21 0.38
N ARG A 942 -8.46 -33.20 0.86
CA ARG A 942 -9.73 -33.43 1.56
C ARG A 942 -10.79 -34.04 0.66
N MET A 943 -10.90 -33.58 -0.58
CA MET A 943 -11.80 -34.16 -1.59
C MET A 943 -11.47 -35.63 -1.83
N LEU A 944 -10.20 -35.93 -2.13
CA LEU A 944 -9.74 -37.29 -2.39
C LEU A 944 -9.95 -38.23 -1.19
N ALA A 945 -9.89 -37.71 0.04
CA ALA A 945 -10.11 -38.48 1.26
C ALA A 945 -11.61 -38.62 1.65
N GLY A 946 -12.54 -38.12 0.85
CA GLY A 946 -13.99 -38.14 1.15
C GLY A 946 -14.45 -37.14 2.23
N ARG A 947 -13.60 -36.18 2.63
CA ARG A 947 -13.94 -35.09 3.59
C ARG A 947 -14.55 -33.89 2.86
N LEU A 948 -15.73 -34.10 2.28
CA LEU A 948 -16.35 -33.22 1.28
C LEU A 948 -16.68 -31.82 1.81
N SER A 949 -17.22 -31.72 3.02
CA SER A 949 -17.60 -30.45 3.66
C SER A 949 -16.38 -29.57 3.91
N GLU A 950 -15.27 -30.17 4.37
CA GLU A 950 -14.02 -29.45 4.58
C GLU A 950 -13.41 -29.01 3.25
N ALA A 951 -13.39 -29.90 2.25
CA ALA A 951 -12.90 -29.60 0.89
C ALA A 951 -13.66 -28.41 0.28
N ARG A 952 -14.99 -28.44 0.33
CA ARG A 952 -15.87 -27.39 -0.22
C ARG A 952 -15.69 -26.06 0.52
N ARG A 953 -15.60 -26.08 1.85
CA ARG A 953 -15.33 -24.87 2.65
C ARG A 953 -13.99 -24.24 2.26
N LEU A 954 -12.93 -25.05 2.17
CA LEU A 954 -11.62 -24.56 1.76
C LEU A 954 -11.67 -23.99 0.33
N ALA A 955 -12.27 -24.70 -0.62
CA ALA A 955 -12.36 -24.24 -2.00
C ALA A 955 -13.07 -22.88 -2.12
N ARG A 956 -14.24 -22.71 -1.49
CA ARG A 956 -15.00 -21.44 -1.51
C ARG A 956 -14.25 -20.27 -0.90
N VAL A 957 -13.52 -20.49 0.19
CA VAL A 957 -12.73 -19.44 0.85
C VAL A 957 -11.55 -18.98 -0.03
N PHE A 958 -10.96 -19.90 -0.81
CA PHE A 958 -9.74 -19.60 -1.58
C PHE A 958 -9.97 -19.29 -3.05
N LEU A 959 -11.11 -19.65 -3.62
CA LEU A 959 -11.42 -19.38 -5.02
C LEU A 959 -11.30 -17.87 -5.37
N PRO A 960 -11.87 -16.92 -4.58
CA PRO A 960 -11.70 -15.50 -4.86
C PRO A 960 -10.25 -15.01 -4.78
N PHE A 961 -9.40 -15.69 -4.01
CA PHE A 961 -7.97 -15.39 -3.99
C PHE A 961 -7.30 -15.89 -5.27
N GLY A 962 -7.56 -17.13 -5.70
CA GLY A 962 -7.05 -17.66 -6.97
C GLY A 962 -7.44 -16.80 -8.16
N GLU A 963 -8.70 -16.36 -8.22
CA GLU A 963 -9.21 -15.49 -9.29
C GLU A 963 -8.50 -14.14 -9.33
N ARG A 964 -8.26 -13.51 -8.18
CA ARG A 964 -7.51 -12.24 -8.10
C ARG A 964 -6.04 -12.38 -8.46
N VAL A 965 -5.44 -13.54 -8.19
CA VAL A 965 -4.04 -13.82 -8.55
C VAL A 965 -3.90 -14.18 -10.03
N GLY A 966 -4.99 -14.50 -10.72
CA GLY A 966 -4.98 -14.89 -12.13
C GLY A 966 -4.31 -16.24 -12.39
N GLU A 967 -4.25 -17.11 -11.38
CA GLU A 967 -3.65 -18.44 -11.51
C GLU A 967 -4.73 -19.43 -11.97
N ALA A 968 -4.82 -19.62 -13.30
CA ALA A 968 -5.87 -20.41 -13.94
C ALA A 968 -5.92 -21.87 -13.48
N TRP A 969 -4.77 -22.47 -13.15
CA TRP A 969 -4.67 -23.86 -12.73
C TRP A 969 -5.23 -24.08 -11.31
N ALA A 970 -4.92 -23.17 -10.39
CA ALA A 970 -5.40 -23.16 -9.02
C ALA A 970 -6.89 -22.85 -8.98
N VAL A 971 -7.36 -21.91 -9.81
CA VAL A 971 -8.79 -21.62 -9.98
C VAL A 971 -9.53 -22.85 -10.51
N GLY A 972 -9.04 -23.47 -11.59
CA GLY A 972 -9.61 -24.70 -12.15
C GLY A 972 -9.67 -25.83 -11.11
N THR A 973 -8.57 -26.07 -10.38
CA THR A 973 -8.51 -27.10 -9.34
C THR A 973 -9.51 -26.85 -8.22
N LEU A 974 -9.59 -25.62 -7.71
CA LEU A 974 -10.53 -25.27 -6.64
C LEU A 974 -11.99 -25.40 -7.10
N ARG A 975 -12.30 -25.03 -8.35
CA ARG A 975 -13.63 -25.26 -8.94
C ARG A 975 -13.95 -26.74 -9.11
N SER A 976 -12.99 -27.55 -9.56
CA SER A 976 -13.18 -29.01 -9.62
C SER A 976 -13.43 -29.62 -8.25
N VAL A 977 -12.70 -29.18 -7.22
CA VAL A 977 -12.90 -29.61 -5.83
C VAL A 977 -14.28 -29.24 -5.32
N GLU A 978 -14.69 -27.99 -5.55
CA GLU A 978 -16.01 -27.49 -5.14
C GLU A 978 -17.12 -28.28 -5.85
N ALA A 979 -17.02 -28.42 -7.18
CA ALA A 979 -18.01 -29.12 -7.99
C ALA A 979 -18.11 -30.60 -7.64
N PHE A 980 -16.98 -31.30 -7.44
CA PHE A 980 -16.99 -32.69 -7.01
C PHE A 980 -17.68 -32.86 -5.64
N ALA A 981 -17.28 -32.04 -4.66
CA ALA A 981 -17.87 -32.10 -3.32
C ALA A 981 -19.36 -31.75 -3.34
N ALA A 982 -19.77 -30.73 -4.10
CA ALA A 982 -21.17 -30.36 -4.30
C ALA A 982 -21.96 -31.50 -4.95
N ALA A 983 -21.38 -32.19 -5.94
CA ALA A 983 -22.04 -33.30 -6.61
C ALA A 983 -22.32 -34.46 -5.64
N GLU A 984 -21.30 -34.89 -4.89
CA GLU A 984 -21.41 -36.01 -3.95
C GLU A 984 -22.35 -35.74 -2.76
N VAL A 985 -22.49 -34.47 -2.32
CA VAL A 985 -23.50 -34.09 -1.31
C VAL A 985 -24.90 -33.85 -1.89
N GLY A 986 -25.09 -34.00 -3.21
CA GLY A 986 -26.39 -34.00 -3.86
C GLY A 986 -26.86 -32.67 -4.47
N GLU A 987 -25.94 -31.74 -4.76
CA GLU A 987 -26.19 -30.43 -5.36
C GLU A 987 -25.69 -30.36 -6.83
N LEU A 988 -26.18 -31.29 -7.66
CA LEU A 988 -25.70 -31.56 -9.02
C LEU A 988 -25.77 -30.36 -9.99
N ALA A 989 -26.81 -29.52 -9.90
CA ALA A 989 -27.02 -28.41 -10.83
C ALA A 989 -26.03 -27.25 -10.62
N GLU A 990 -25.60 -27.01 -9.38
CA GLU A 990 -24.54 -26.04 -9.06
C GLU A 990 -23.19 -26.60 -9.50
N ALA A 991 -22.95 -27.88 -9.22
CA ALA A 991 -21.74 -28.59 -9.57
C ALA A 991 -21.45 -28.58 -11.09
N ASP A 992 -22.45 -28.80 -11.96
CA ASP A 992 -22.21 -28.83 -13.43
C ASP A 992 -21.71 -27.49 -13.96
N ARG A 993 -22.23 -26.37 -13.43
CA ARG A 993 -21.82 -25.03 -13.85
C ARG A 993 -20.34 -24.78 -13.52
N ASP A 994 -19.91 -25.16 -12.32
CA ASP A 994 -18.53 -24.95 -11.88
C ASP A 994 -17.56 -25.93 -12.54
N ALA A 995 -17.98 -27.18 -12.79
CA ALA A 995 -17.17 -28.15 -13.53
C ALA A 995 -16.92 -27.71 -14.99
N ARG A 996 -17.92 -27.11 -15.68
CA ARG A 996 -17.73 -26.54 -17.03
C ARG A 996 -16.82 -25.32 -17.05
N ARG A 997 -16.84 -24.49 -15.99
CA ARG A 997 -15.88 -23.38 -15.83
C ARG A 997 -14.47 -23.91 -15.61
N SER A 998 -14.32 -24.88 -14.71
CA SER A 998 -13.05 -25.56 -14.45
C SER A 998 -12.40 -26.10 -15.72
N TYR A 999 -13.16 -26.81 -16.58
CA TYR A 999 -12.64 -27.30 -17.86
C TYR A 999 -12.09 -26.17 -18.74
N ARG A 1000 -12.76 -25.02 -18.80
CA ARG A 1000 -12.29 -23.85 -19.56
C ARG A 1000 -11.05 -23.22 -18.95
N ASP A 1001 -10.96 -23.17 -17.62
CA ASP A 1001 -9.81 -22.64 -16.91
C ASP A 1001 -8.56 -23.51 -17.18
N PHE A 1002 -8.69 -24.83 -17.12
CA PHE A 1002 -7.63 -25.76 -17.51
C PHE A 1002 -7.32 -25.73 -19.01
N ALA A 1003 -8.33 -25.44 -19.85
CA ALA A 1003 -8.10 -25.25 -21.28
C ALA A 1003 -7.25 -24.01 -21.56
N ALA A 1004 -7.52 -22.90 -20.89
CA ALA A 1004 -6.72 -21.69 -20.98
C ALA A 1004 -5.29 -21.90 -20.42
N ALA A 1005 -5.11 -22.83 -19.47
CA ALA A 1005 -3.82 -23.18 -18.88
C ALA A 1005 -3.02 -24.23 -19.67
N ASP A 1006 -3.56 -24.74 -20.78
CA ASP A 1006 -3.00 -25.88 -21.55
C ASP A 1006 -2.68 -27.10 -20.68
N ASP A 1007 -3.55 -27.39 -19.71
CA ASP A 1007 -3.37 -28.49 -18.76
C ASP A 1007 -4.29 -29.67 -19.07
N ASP A 1008 -3.77 -30.67 -19.79
CA ASP A 1008 -4.48 -31.90 -20.14
C ASP A 1008 -4.93 -32.71 -18.91
N TRP A 1009 -4.13 -32.73 -17.85
CA TRP A 1009 -4.48 -33.47 -16.63
C TRP A 1009 -5.70 -32.82 -15.95
N GLY A 1010 -5.67 -31.49 -15.82
CA GLY A 1010 -6.78 -30.72 -15.26
C GLY A 1010 -8.06 -30.81 -16.09
N ARG A 1011 -7.95 -30.79 -17.43
CA ARG A 1011 -9.09 -31.04 -18.33
C ARG A 1011 -9.71 -32.42 -18.08
N GLY A 1012 -8.87 -33.45 -17.96
CA GLY A 1012 -9.32 -34.80 -17.61
C GLY A 1012 -10.02 -34.84 -16.25
N LEU A 1013 -9.45 -34.20 -15.22
CA LEU A 1013 -10.09 -34.09 -13.90
C LEU A 1013 -11.48 -33.42 -13.99
N ALA A 1014 -11.60 -32.30 -14.71
CA ALA A 1014 -12.88 -31.62 -14.87
C ALA A 1014 -13.93 -32.51 -15.58
N LEU A 1015 -13.50 -33.34 -16.54
CA LEU A 1015 -14.38 -34.32 -17.20
C LEU A 1015 -14.79 -35.46 -16.25
N VAL A 1016 -13.89 -35.97 -15.39
CA VAL A 1016 -14.26 -36.92 -14.33
C VAL A 1016 -15.36 -36.33 -13.44
N VAL A 1017 -15.20 -35.08 -12.97
CA VAL A 1017 -16.20 -34.42 -12.13
C VAL A 1017 -17.55 -34.31 -12.86
N ARG A 1018 -17.53 -33.95 -14.14
CA ARG A 1018 -18.76 -33.92 -14.96
C ARG A 1018 -19.38 -35.30 -15.14
N GLY A 1019 -18.57 -36.35 -15.29
CA GLY A 1019 -19.02 -37.73 -15.34
C GLY A 1019 -19.73 -38.17 -14.06
N VAL A 1020 -19.19 -37.80 -12.88
CA VAL A 1020 -19.85 -38.02 -11.58
C VAL A 1020 -21.22 -37.33 -11.52
N ILE A 1021 -21.29 -36.09 -12.00
CA ILE A 1021 -22.54 -35.32 -12.02
C ILE A 1021 -23.57 -35.98 -12.94
N ALA A 1022 -23.17 -36.35 -14.16
CA ALA A 1022 -24.02 -37.04 -15.13
C ALA A 1022 -24.52 -38.39 -14.59
N ARG A 1023 -23.66 -39.15 -13.91
CA ARG A 1023 -24.05 -40.37 -13.18
C ARG A 1023 -25.14 -40.08 -12.15
N GLY A 1024 -24.95 -39.07 -11.30
CA GLY A 1024 -25.93 -38.67 -10.29
C GLY A 1024 -27.29 -38.24 -10.88
N LEU A 1025 -27.28 -37.61 -12.06
CA LEU A 1025 -28.50 -37.23 -12.80
C LEU A 1025 -29.20 -38.41 -13.47
N GLY A 1026 -28.59 -39.60 -13.50
CA GLY A 1026 -29.10 -40.77 -14.22
C GLY A 1026 -28.87 -40.71 -15.74
N GLU A 1027 -27.96 -39.85 -16.20
CA GLU A 1027 -27.62 -39.68 -17.62
C GLU A 1027 -26.48 -40.64 -18.02
N SER A 1028 -26.70 -41.95 -17.91
CA SER A 1028 -25.63 -42.96 -17.98
C SER A 1028 -24.82 -42.92 -19.29
N THR A 1029 -25.46 -42.66 -20.44
CA THR A 1029 -24.74 -42.52 -21.72
C THR A 1029 -23.82 -41.31 -21.71
N HIS A 1030 -24.31 -40.16 -21.25
CA HIS A 1030 -23.49 -38.94 -21.18
C HIS A 1030 -22.33 -39.09 -20.18
N ALA A 1031 -22.56 -39.79 -19.06
CA ALA A 1031 -21.52 -40.10 -18.09
C ALA A 1031 -20.41 -40.96 -18.71
N ILE A 1032 -20.76 -42.01 -19.47
CA ILE A 1032 -19.77 -42.87 -20.16
C ILE A 1032 -18.95 -42.06 -21.17
N ASP A 1033 -19.58 -41.19 -21.96
CA ASP A 1033 -18.88 -40.35 -22.94
C ASP A 1033 -17.84 -39.46 -22.24
N LEU A 1034 -18.26 -38.72 -21.20
CA LEU A 1034 -17.37 -37.82 -20.44
C LEU A 1034 -16.21 -38.55 -19.77
N LEU A 1035 -16.47 -39.74 -19.21
CA LEU A 1035 -15.44 -40.54 -18.52
C LEU A 1035 -14.49 -41.20 -19.51
N SER A 1036 -14.96 -41.52 -20.71
CA SER A 1036 -14.11 -42.01 -21.80
C SER A 1036 -13.21 -40.90 -22.34
N ASP A 1037 -13.72 -39.69 -22.54
CA ASP A 1037 -12.91 -38.51 -22.87
C ASP A 1037 -11.87 -38.22 -21.77
N ALA A 1038 -12.25 -38.34 -20.49
CA ALA A 1038 -11.33 -38.18 -19.37
C ALA A 1038 -10.23 -39.25 -19.38
N LEU A 1039 -10.56 -40.48 -19.77
CA LEU A 1039 -9.62 -41.58 -19.90
C LEU A 1039 -8.61 -41.32 -21.01
N GLU A 1040 -9.01 -40.75 -22.15
CA GLU A 1040 -8.06 -40.38 -23.22
C GLU A 1040 -6.98 -39.41 -22.69
N TYR A 1041 -7.36 -38.42 -21.87
CA TYR A 1041 -6.40 -37.54 -21.20
C TYR A 1041 -5.52 -38.28 -20.18
N GLY A 1042 -6.11 -39.22 -19.42
CA GLY A 1042 -5.39 -40.08 -18.48
C GLY A 1042 -4.32 -40.94 -19.17
N GLU A 1043 -4.68 -41.59 -20.28
CA GLU A 1043 -3.79 -42.44 -21.07
C GLU A 1043 -2.70 -41.62 -21.78
N LYS A 1044 -3.06 -40.45 -22.30
CA LYS A 1044 -2.10 -39.50 -22.89
C LYS A 1044 -1.04 -39.04 -21.88
N THR A 1045 -1.45 -38.79 -20.64
CA THR A 1045 -0.54 -38.32 -19.57
C THR A 1045 0.16 -39.45 -18.82
N GLY A 1046 -0.35 -40.69 -18.92
CA GLY A 1046 0.12 -41.83 -18.15
C GLY A 1046 -0.13 -41.71 -16.64
N HIS A 1047 -1.02 -40.82 -16.20
CA HIS A 1047 -1.18 -40.52 -14.78
C HIS A 1047 -2.15 -41.50 -14.09
N PRO A 1048 -1.70 -42.31 -13.10
CA PRO A 1048 -2.49 -43.41 -12.54
C PRO A 1048 -3.76 -42.94 -11.82
N LEU A 1049 -3.72 -41.81 -11.11
CA LEU A 1049 -4.91 -41.25 -10.45
C LEU A 1049 -6.04 -40.92 -11.43
N LEU A 1050 -5.74 -40.28 -12.57
CA LEU A 1050 -6.76 -39.86 -13.52
C LEU A 1050 -7.40 -41.06 -14.22
N ILE A 1051 -6.55 -42.02 -14.64
CA ILE A 1051 -7.01 -43.30 -15.20
C ILE A 1051 -7.89 -44.05 -14.18
N GLY A 1052 -7.41 -44.15 -12.93
CA GLY A 1052 -8.12 -44.83 -11.84
C GLY A 1052 -9.49 -44.22 -11.56
N MET A 1053 -9.57 -42.88 -11.45
CA MET A 1053 -10.83 -42.16 -11.26
C MET A 1053 -11.81 -42.42 -12.41
N ALA A 1054 -11.37 -42.21 -13.65
CA ALA A 1054 -12.22 -42.29 -14.83
C ALA A 1054 -12.79 -43.71 -15.00
N ARG A 1055 -11.95 -44.74 -14.96
CA ARG A 1055 -12.38 -46.13 -15.14
C ARG A 1055 -13.20 -46.66 -13.98
N THR A 1056 -12.87 -46.32 -12.73
CA THR A 1056 -13.67 -46.79 -11.57
C THR A 1056 -15.09 -46.23 -11.65
N ILE A 1057 -15.25 -44.94 -11.91
CA ILE A 1057 -16.58 -44.32 -12.02
C ILE A 1057 -17.32 -44.84 -13.26
N ARG A 1058 -16.63 -44.99 -14.40
CA ARG A 1058 -17.23 -45.52 -15.63
C ARG A 1058 -17.73 -46.95 -15.45
N GLY A 1059 -16.94 -47.81 -14.81
CA GLY A 1059 -17.31 -49.18 -14.50
C GLY A 1059 -18.58 -49.27 -13.67
N PHE A 1060 -18.77 -48.41 -12.66
CA PHE A 1060 -20.03 -48.38 -11.91
C PHE A 1060 -21.21 -47.93 -12.78
N VAL A 1061 -21.02 -46.97 -13.70
CA VAL A 1061 -22.07 -46.56 -14.64
C VAL A 1061 -22.43 -47.70 -15.61
N LEU A 1062 -21.44 -48.47 -16.06
CA LEU A 1062 -21.63 -49.65 -16.91
C LEU A 1062 -22.39 -50.76 -16.15
N LEU A 1063 -22.03 -50.99 -14.89
CA LEU A 1063 -22.73 -51.93 -14.02
C LEU A 1063 -24.20 -51.52 -13.83
N ASP A 1064 -24.47 -50.24 -13.59
CA ASP A 1064 -25.84 -49.69 -13.47
C ASP A 1064 -26.67 -49.89 -14.76
N ARG A 1065 -26.03 -50.08 -15.93
CA ARG A 1065 -26.67 -50.40 -17.21
C ARG A 1065 -26.79 -51.90 -17.50
N GLY A 1066 -26.15 -52.75 -16.71
CA GLY A 1066 -26.08 -54.19 -16.93
C GLY A 1066 -24.91 -54.65 -17.83
N ASP A 1067 -23.97 -53.75 -18.15
CA ASP A 1067 -22.79 -54.04 -18.98
C ASP A 1067 -21.66 -54.64 -18.11
N VAL A 1068 -21.92 -55.82 -17.52
CA VAL A 1068 -21.09 -56.43 -16.46
C VAL A 1068 -19.64 -56.71 -16.90
N ALA A 1069 -19.45 -57.21 -18.13
CA ALA A 1069 -18.13 -57.57 -18.64
C ALA A 1069 -17.20 -56.35 -18.79
N ASP A 1070 -17.73 -55.24 -19.30
CA ASP A 1070 -16.96 -54.00 -19.49
C ASP A 1070 -16.65 -53.33 -18.13
N ALA A 1071 -17.58 -53.41 -17.17
CA ALA A 1071 -17.33 -52.96 -15.80
C ALA A 1071 -16.21 -53.76 -15.12
N GLU A 1072 -16.17 -55.08 -15.35
CA GLU A 1072 -15.12 -55.94 -14.84
C GLU A 1072 -13.75 -55.65 -15.47
N ASP A 1073 -13.72 -55.38 -16.78
CA ASP A 1073 -12.50 -54.97 -17.49
C ASP A 1073 -11.94 -53.65 -16.94
N ASP A 1074 -12.81 -52.65 -16.74
CA ASP A 1074 -12.42 -51.39 -16.12
C ASP A 1074 -11.81 -51.59 -14.73
N ALA A 1075 -12.42 -52.43 -13.89
CA ALA A 1075 -11.90 -52.72 -12.55
C ALA A 1075 -10.52 -53.37 -12.58
N ARG A 1076 -10.35 -54.44 -13.38
CA ARG A 1076 -9.06 -55.14 -13.51
C ARG A 1076 -7.98 -54.22 -14.03
N ALA A 1077 -8.32 -53.39 -15.00
CA ALA A 1077 -7.34 -52.55 -15.64
C ALA A 1077 -6.91 -51.37 -14.74
N VAL A 1078 -7.78 -50.85 -13.88
CA VAL A 1078 -7.35 -49.92 -12.81
C VAL A 1078 -6.40 -50.60 -11.84
N LEU A 1079 -6.72 -51.81 -11.37
CA LEU A 1079 -5.86 -52.56 -10.44
C LEU A 1079 -4.47 -52.80 -11.06
N ALA A 1080 -4.41 -53.17 -12.34
CA ALA A 1080 -3.16 -53.33 -13.07
C ALA A 1080 -2.36 -52.02 -13.27
N VAL A 1081 -3.05 -50.88 -13.39
CA VAL A 1081 -2.40 -49.56 -13.51
C VAL A 1081 -1.81 -49.08 -12.19
N VAL A 1082 -2.45 -49.39 -11.06
CA VAL A 1082 -1.99 -48.88 -9.74
C VAL A 1082 -0.96 -49.80 -9.06
N GLU A 1083 -0.94 -51.09 -9.39
CA GLU A 1083 -0.04 -52.10 -8.80
C GLU A 1083 1.46 -51.74 -8.90
N PRO A 1084 2.00 -51.20 -10.02
CA PRO A 1084 3.41 -50.84 -10.15
C PRO A 1084 3.85 -49.63 -9.30
N HIS A 1085 2.91 -48.90 -8.69
CA HIS A 1085 3.17 -47.60 -8.07
C HIS A 1085 3.29 -47.62 -6.54
N ASP A 1086 3.32 -48.82 -5.93
CA ASP A 1086 3.39 -49.01 -4.48
C ASP A 1086 2.28 -48.23 -3.75
N VAL A 1087 1.05 -48.33 -4.27
CA VAL A 1087 -0.12 -47.69 -3.67
C VAL A 1087 -0.61 -48.52 -2.48
N LEU A 1088 -1.08 -47.83 -1.44
CA LEU A 1088 -1.68 -48.46 -0.27
C LEU A 1088 -3.08 -48.99 -0.60
N GLU A 1089 -3.57 -49.91 0.23
CA GLU A 1089 -4.91 -50.51 0.12
C GLU A 1089 -6.03 -49.45 0.04
N SER A 1090 -5.88 -48.31 0.73
CA SER A 1090 -6.83 -47.19 0.69
C SER A 1090 -7.06 -46.60 -0.71
N ALA A 1091 -6.09 -46.75 -1.63
CA ALA A 1091 -6.23 -46.34 -3.03
C ALA A 1091 -6.88 -47.42 -3.92
N GLN A 1092 -6.95 -48.66 -3.44
CA GLN A 1092 -7.48 -49.82 -4.19
C GLN A 1092 -8.95 -50.14 -3.87
N VAL A 1093 -9.51 -49.54 -2.81
CA VAL A 1093 -10.89 -49.79 -2.34
C VAL A 1093 -11.93 -49.69 -3.47
N GLY A 1094 -11.98 -48.55 -4.17
CA GLY A 1094 -12.95 -48.33 -5.25
C GLY A 1094 -12.91 -49.39 -6.36
N PRO A 1095 -11.76 -49.64 -7.01
CA PRO A 1095 -11.68 -50.65 -8.07
C PRO A 1095 -11.89 -52.09 -7.56
N THR A 1096 -11.48 -52.41 -6.32
CA THR A 1096 -11.79 -53.73 -5.73
C THR A 1096 -13.28 -53.91 -5.49
N VAL A 1097 -13.97 -52.88 -4.99
CA VAL A 1097 -15.43 -52.91 -4.81
C VAL A 1097 -16.14 -53.03 -6.16
N LEU A 1098 -15.68 -52.31 -7.18
CA LEU A 1098 -16.22 -52.44 -8.54
C LEU A 1098 -16.06 -53.87 -9.08
N LEU A 1099 -14.87 -54.47 -8.92
CA LEU A 1099 -14.62 -55.86 -9.34
C LEU A 1099 -15.56 -56.83 -8.61
N ALA A 1100 -15.71 -56.68 -7.30
CA ALA A 1100 -16.61 -57.51 -6.52
C ALA A 1100 -18.09 -57.32 -6.91
N ALA A 1101 -18.51 -56.08 -7.20
CA ALA A 1101 -19.85 -55.77 -7.66
C ALA A 1101 -20.14 -56.39 -9.04
N ALA A 1102 -19.16 -56.39 -9.95
CA ALA A 1102 -19.26 -57.08 -11.23
C ALA A 1102 -19.38 -58.61 -11.05
N ARG A 1103 -18.56 -59.22 -10.17
CA ARG A 1103 -18.68 -60.64 -9.82
C ARG A 1103 -20.04 -61.00 -9.25
N LEU A 1104 -20.55 -60.15 -8.36
CA LEU A 1104 -21.87 -60.32 -7.76
C LEU A 1104 -22.98 -60.26 -8.82
N ALA A 1105 -22.90 -59.33 -9.76
CA ALA A 1105 -23.85 -59.21 -10.88
C ALA A 1105 -23.79 -60.41 -11.85
N ASP A 1106 -22.62 -61.04 -12.00
CA ASP A 1106 -22.44 -62.29 -12.76
C ASP A 1106 -22.87 -63.55 -11.97
N GLY A 1107 -23.30 -63.40 -10.72
CA GLY A 1107 -23.78 -64.48 -9.86
C GLY A 1107 -22.71 -65.20 -9.02
N ASP A 1108 -21.46 -64.71 -9.02
CA ASP A 1108 -20.36 -65.25 -8.23
C ASP A 1108 -20.24 -64.56 -6.85
N ALA A 1109 -21.23 -64.81 -6.00
CA ALA A 1109 -21.29 -64.26 -4.65
C ALA A 1109 -20.08 -64.68 -3.76
N PRO A 1110 -19.57 -65.93 -3.80
CA PRO A 1110 -18.38 -66.31 -3.02
C PRO A 1110 -17.15 -65.47 -3.37
N ALA A 1111 -16.86 -65.27 -4.66
CA ALA A 1111 -15.71 -64.43 -5.05
C ALA A 1111 -15.88 -62.97 -4.62
N ALA A 1112 -17.11 -62.43 -4.68
CA ALA A 1112 -17.40 -61.08 -4.21
C ALA A 1112 -17.18 -60.93 -2.69
N VAL A 1113 -17.56 -61.94 -1.89
CA VAL A 1113 -17.30 -61.98 -0.44
C VAL A 1113 -15.80 -61.98 -0.15
N ASP A 1114 -15.02 -62.82 -0.84
CA ASP A 1114 -13.58 -62.94 -0.63
C ASP A 1114 -12.84 -61.64 -0.97
N LEU A 1115 -13.22 -60.98 -2.08
CA LEU A 1115 -12.63 -59.70 -2.49
C LEU A 1115 -12.93 -58.55 -1.52
N LEU A 1116 -14.11 -58.56 -0.88
CA LEU A 1116 -14.58 -57.46 -0.04
C LEU A 1116 -14.24 -57.61 1.44
N ALA A 1117 -13.94 -58.82 1.92
CA ALA A 1117 -13.73 -59.10 3.34
C ALA A 1117 -12.68 -58.17 3.99
N ASP A 1118 -11.52 -58.03 3.34
CA ASP A 1118 -10.43 -57.19 3.83
C ASP A 1118 -10.69 -55.69 3.64
N VAL A 1119 -11.39 -55.33 2.56
CA VAL A 1119 -11.71 -53.93 2.22
C VAL A 1119 -12.85 -53.35 3.08
N ALA A 1120 -13.77 -54.19 3.56
CA ALA A 1120 -14.87 -53.78 4.42
C ALA A 1120 -14.48 -53.67 5.90
N ALA A 1121 -13.42 -54.36 6.34
CA ALA A 1121 -13.01 -54.38 7.75
C ALA A 1121 -12.58 -53.00 8.32
N PRO A 1122 -11.79 -52.16 7.64
CA PRO A 1122 -11.31 -50.88 8.18
C PRO A 1122 -12.31 -49.73 7.96
N VAL A 1123 -13.45 -49.77 8.65
CA VAL A 1123 -14.60 -48.86 8.47
C VAL A 1123 -14.26 -47.37 8.65
N ASP A 1124 -13.32 -47.03 9.53
CA ASP A 1124 -12.95 -45.64 9.87
C ASP A 1124 -11.75 -45.09 9.07
N VAL A 1125 -11.18 -45.88 8.15
CA VAL A 1125 -9.99 -45.48 7.38
C VAL A 1125 -10.40 -44.82 6.07
N PRO A 1126 -9.98 -43.57 5.79
CA PRO A 1126 -10.28 -42.91 4.53
C PRO A 1126 -9.76 -43.69 3.32
N SER A 1127 -10.52 -43.66 2.24
CA SER A 1127 -10.20 -44.29 0.96
C SER A 1127 -10.35 -43.29 -0.18
N LEU A 1128 -9.61 -43.55 -1.26
CA LEU A 1128 -9.48 -42.63 -2.39
C LEU A 1128 -10.79 -42.54 -3.17
N LEU A 1129 -11.49 -41.41 -3.01
CA LEU A 1129 -12.73 -41.04 -3.71
C LEU A 1129 -13.94 -41.98 -3.57
N PHE A 1130 -13.75 -43.11 -2.90
CA PHE A 1130 -14.77 -44.11 -2.67
C PHE A 1130 -14.97 -44.27 -1.16
N PRO A 1131 -16.16 -43.99 -0.60
CA PRO A 1131 -16.38 -44.04 0.84
C PRO A 1131 -16.41 -45.48 1.36
N ARG A 1132 -15.79 -45.74 2.53
CA ARG A 1132 -15.83 -47.06 3.19
C ARG A 1132 -17.25 -47.53 3.49
N ARG A 1133 -18.17 -46.59 3.76
CA ARG A 1133 -19.59 -46.88 3.93
C ARG A 1133 -20.15 -47.72 2.78
N GLU A 1134 -19.83 -47.35 1.55
CA GLU A 1134 -20.32 -48.02 0.34
C GLU A 1134 -19.65 -49.40 0.18
N ALA A 1135 -18.35 -49.53 0.47
CA ALA A 1135 -17.65 -50.82 0.45
C ALA A 1135 -18.28 -51.83 1.44
N VAL A 1136 -18.62 -51.36 2.65
CA VAL A 1136 -19.28 -52.19 3.67
C VAL A 1136 -20.71 -52.57 3.25
N ALA A 1137 -21.43 -51.68 2.55
CA ALA A 1137 -22.75 -51.98 2.01
C ALA A 1137 -22.69 -53.08 0.93
N TYR A 1138 -21.74 -52.99 -0.01
CA TYR A 1138 -21.50 -54.05 -1.00
C TYR A 1138 -21.12 -55.38 -0.35
N TYR A 1139 -20.33 -55.36 0.73
CA TYR A 1139 -19.99 -56.58 1.45
C TYR A 1139 -21.22 -57.25 2.08
N ALA A 1140 -22.11 -56.45 2.67
CA ALA A 1140 -23.37 -56.96 3.20
C ALA A 1140 -24.26 -57.56 2.09
N GLU A 1141 -24.31 -56.94 0.91
CA GLU A 1141 -25.05 -57.48 -0.25
C GLU A 1141 -24.44 -58.79 -0.77
N ALA A 1142 -23.11 -58.89 -0.83
CA ALA A 1142 -22.42 -60.12 -1.23
C ALA A 1142 -22.68 -61.26 -0.23
N LEU A 1143 -22.63 -60.99 1.09
CA LEU A 1143 -23.00 -61.95 2.13
C LEU A 1143 -24.45 -62.42 2.01
N LEU A 1144 -25.36 -61.49 1.70
CA LEU A 1144 -26.77 -61.80 1.51
C LEU A 1144 -26.98 -62.73 0.30
N ALA A 1145 -26.34 -62.43 -0.83
CA ALA A 1145 -26.38 -63.27 -2.03
C ALA A 1145 -25.75 -64.65 -1.81
N ALA A 1146 -24.75 -64.75 -0.94
CA ALA A 1146 -24.15 -66.01 -0.50
C ALA A 1146 -25.02 -66.79 0.52
N GLY A 1147 -26.22 -66.30 0.86
CA GLY A 1147 -27.14 -66.95 1.80
C GLY A 1147 -26.81 -66.74 3.28
N ARG A 1148 -25.91 -65.81 3.62
CA ARG A 1148 -25.45 -65.51 4.99
C ARG A 1148 -26.22 -64.32 5.59
N ALA A 1149 -27.55 -64.44 5.67
CA ALA A 1149 -28.45 -63.32 5.98
C ALA A 1149 -28.20 -62.64 7.36
N GLU A 1150 -27.90 -63.40 8.41
CA GLU A 1150 -27.62 -62.85 9.75
C GLU A 1150 -26.33 -62.02 9.77
N GLU A 1151 -25.27 -62.52 9.11
CA GLU A 1151 -24.01 -61.78 8.97
C GLU A 1151 -24.19 -60.54 8.09
N ALA A 1152 -24.96 -60.66 7.00
CA ALA A 1152 -25.31 -59.53 6.15
C ALA A 1152 -26.04 -58.43 6.93
N LEU A 1153 -26.94 -58.79 7.85
CA LEU A 1153 -27.63 -57.82 8.71
C LEU A 1153 -26.67 -57.08 9.65
N GLU A 1154 -25.72 -57.80 10.27
CA GLU A 1154 -24.71 -57.18 11.11
C GLU A 1154 -23.88 -56.17 10.33
N TRP A 1155 -23.38 -56.56 9.15
CA TRP A 1155 -22.57 -55.70 8.30
C TRP A 1155 -23.36 -54.54 7.69
N ALA A 1156 -24.64 -54.73 7.34
CA ALA A 1156 -25.48 -53.64 6.86
C ALA A 1156 -25.75 -52.59 7.95
N ARG A 1157 -25.92 -53.00 9.21
CA ARG A 1157 -25.99 -52.06 10.35
C ARG A 1157 -24.68 -51.31 10.53
N ARG A 1158 -23.54 -51.98 10.36
CA ARG A 1158 -22.21 -51.33 10.36
C ARG A 1158 -22.07 -50.33 9.21
N ALA A 1159 -22.57 -50.66 8.01
CA ALA A 1159 -22.57 -49.73 6.86
C ALA A 1159 -23.34 -48.45 7.20
N VAL A 1160 -24.55 -48.55 7.76
CA VAL A 1160 -25.34 -47.36 8.15
C VAL A 1160 -24.65 -46.54 9.24
N ALA A 1161 -23.92 -47.18 10.15
CA ALA A 1161 -23.16 -46.50 11.21
C ALA A 1161 -21.80 -45.92 10.75
N ALA A 1162 -21.25 -46.40 9.62
CA ALA A 1162 -19.94 -46.00 9.10
C ALA A 1162 -19.92 -44.50 8.75
N PRO A 1163 -18.80 -43.78 8.91
CA PRO A 1163 -18.69 -42.38 8.49
C PRO A 1163 -18.82 -42.22 6.97
N GLY A 1164 -19.43 -41.11 6.52
CA GLY A 1164 -19.68 -40.85 5.09
C GLY A 1164 -20.54 -39.60 4.88
N GLU A 1165 -20.01 -38.64 4.11
CA GLU A 1165 -20.68 -37.36 3.80
C GLU A 1165 -21.45 -37.37 2.49
N ASP A 1166 -21.10 -38.27 1.57
CA ASP A 1166 -21.75 -38.42 0.28
C ASP A 1166 -23.15 -39.03 0.44
N VAL A 1167 -24.06 -38.67 -0.45
CA VAL A 1167 -25.46 -39.11 -0.41
C VAL A 1167 -25.60 -40.55 -0.88
N ARG A 1168 -24.87 -40.94 -1.92
CA ARG A 1168 -25.00 -42.24 -2.59
C ARG A 1168 -24.73 -43.39 -1.62
N SER A 1169 -23.63 -43.34 -0.87
CA SER A 1169 -23.28 -44.37 0.09
C SER A 1169 -24.29 -44.49 1.24
N ARG A 1170 -24.95 -43.39 1.67
CA ARG A 1170 -26.01 -43.46 2.69
C ARG A 1170 -27.24 -44.18 2.18
N VAL A 1171 -27.67 -43.82 0.98
CA VAL A 1171 -28.83 -44.44 0.34
C VAL A 1171 -28.56 -45.91 0.06
N HIS A 1172 -27.35 -46.25 -0.42
CA HIS A 1172 -26.94 -47.63 -0.66
C HIS A 1172 -26.85 -48.44 0.63
N ALA A 1173 -26.23 -47.92 1.70
CA ALA A 1173 -26.20 -48.59 3.00
C ALA A 1173 -27.61 -48.83 3.57
N GLY A 1174 -28.52 -47.85 3.40
CA GLY A 1174 -29.93 -48.00 3.78
C GLY A 1174 -30.64 -49.10 2.98
N ARG A 1175 -30.40 -49.18 1.66
CA ARG A 1175 -30.90 -50.27 0.80
C ARG A 1175 -30.39 -51.64 1.25
N ALA A 1176 -29.08 -51.77 1.47
CA ALA A 1176 -28.47 -53.01 1.93
C ALA A 1176 -29.07 -53.47 3.26
N LEU A 1177 -29.29 -52.55 4.21
CA LEU A 1177 -29.95 -52.83 5.49
C LEU A 1177 -31.40 -53.29 5.30
N ALA A 1178 -32.16 -52.62 4.43
CA ALA A 1178 -33.54 -53.02 4.14
C ALA A 1178 -33.62 -54.44 3.55
N MET A 1179 -32.72 -54.77 2.62
CA MET A 1179 -32.67 -56.11 2.03
C MET A 1179 -32.29 -57.19 3.07
N ALA A 1180 -31.30 -56.93 3.92
CA ALA A 1180 -30.90 -57.84 4.98
C ALA A 1180 -32.00 -58.06 6.03
N LEU A 1181 -32.68 -56.98 6.47
CA LEU A 1181 -33.84 -57.05 7.37
C LEU A 1181 -34.98 -57.88 6.77
N GLY A 1182 -35.25 -57.71 5.46
CA GLY A 1182 -36.24 -58.49 4.74
C GLY A 1182 -35.91 -59.99 4.74
N ALA A 1183 -34.64 -60.34 4.53
CA ALA A 1183 -34.17 -61.73 4.48
C ALA A 1183 -34.25 -62.46 5.83
N VAL A 1184 -34.11 -61.75 6.96
CA VAL A 1184 -34.30 -62.33 8.31
C VAL A 1184 -35.77 -62.24 8.80
N GLY A 1185 -36.70 -61.84 7.94
CA GLY A 1185 -38.14 -61.80 8.25
C GLY A 1185 -38.61 -60.52 8.97
N GLN A 1186 -37.79 -59.49 9.12
CA GLN A 1186 -38.12 -58.21 9.77
C GLN A 1186 -38.74 -57.20 8.77
N ARG A 1187 -39.80 -57.62 8.08
CA ARG A 1187 -40.37 -56.90 6.91
C ARG A 1187 -40.86 -55.47 7.21
N ALA A 1188 -41.48 -55.23 8.36
CA ALA A 1188 -41.98 -53.90 8.73
C ALA A 1188 -40.85 -52.88 8.93
N GLU A 1189 -39.74 -53.31 9.53
CA GLU A 1189 -38.54 -52.49 9.70
C GLU A 1189 -37.85 -52.28 8.35
N ALA A 1190 -37.75 -53.34 7.52
CA ALA A 1190 -37.20 -53.27 6.17
C ALA A 1190 -37.89 -52.21 5.29
N VAL A 1191 -39.22 -52.19 5.27
CA VAL A 1191 -40.01 -51.17 4.53
C VAL A 1191 -39.77 -49.77 5.07
N THR A 1192 -39.62 -49.62 6.40
CA THR A 1192 -39.34 -48.32 7.04
C THR A 1192 -37.97 -47.79 6.62
N VAL A 1193 -36.95 -48.64 6.64
CA VAL A 1193 -35.58 -48.31 6.23
C VAL A 1193 -35.51 -47.98 4.73
N ALA A 1194 -36.09 -48.82 3.87
CA ALA A 1194 -36.14 -48.56 2.41
C ALA A 1194 -36.88 -47.24 2.08
N SER A 1195 -37.97 -46.96 2.80
CA SER A 1195 -38.71 -45.69 2.65
C SER A 1195 -37.87 -44.48 3.10
N ALA A 1196 -37.04 -44.63 4.14
CA ALA A 1196 -36.14 -43.57 4.59
C ALA A 1196 -35.04 -43.30 3.57
N ALA A 1197 -34.40 -44.35 3.03
CA ALA A 1197 -33.40 -44.24 1.97
C ALA A 1197 -33.99 -43.57 0.70
N LEU A 1198 -35.21 -43.93 0.32
CA LEU A 1198 -35.88 -43.32 -0.83
C LEU A 1198 -36.18 -41.82 -0.59
N ARG A 1199 -36.63 -41.45 0.62
CA ARG A 1199 -36.83 -40.04 0.99
C ARG A 1199 -35.53 -39.25 0.90
N GLU A 1200 -34.41 -39.82 1.34
CA GLU A 1200 -33.11 -39.17 1.25
C GLU A 1200 -32.65 -38.95 -0.20
N ALA A 1201 -32.83 -39.94 -1.09
CA ALA A 1201 -32.57 -39.78 -2.53
C ALA A 1201 -33.49 -38.73 -3.20
N HIS A 1202 -34.73 -38.56 -2.70
CA HIS A 1202 -35.64 -37.52 -3.17
C HIS A 1202 -35.31 -36.12 -2.63
N ALA A 1203 -34.78 -36.03 -1.41
CA ALA A 1203 -34.37 -34.77 -0.79
C ALA A 1203 -33.13 -34.15 -1.46
N THR A 1204 -32.41 -34.93 -2.24
CA THR A 1204 -31.19 -34.55 -2.96
C THR A 1204 -31.40 -34.64 -4.47
N GLN A 1205 -30.47 -34.11 -5.26
CA GLN A 1205 -30.53 -34.23 -6.72
C GLN A 1205 -29.98 -35.58 -7.23
N GLN A 1206 -29.71 -36.56 -6.38
CA GLN A 1206 -29.23 -37.90 -6.76
C GLN A 1206 -30.37 -38.75 -7.37
N ILE A 1207 -30.64 -38.53 -8.66
CA ILE A 1207 -31.72 -39.18 -9.40
C ILE A 1207 -31.43 -40.68 -9.60
N SER A 1208 -30.15 -41.05 -9.81
CA SER A 1208 -29.72 -42.44 -10.03
C SER A 1208 -30.22 -43.40 -8.95
N GLU A 1209 -30.18 -42.97 -7.69
CA GLU A 1209 -30.51 -43.81 -6.55
C GLU A 1209 -32.02 -44.04 -6.38
N ARG A 1210 -32.87 -43.20 -6.99
CA ARG A 1210 -34.33 -43.23 -6.76
C ARG A 1210 -34.99 -44.45 -7.39
N ALA A 1211 -34.56 -44.85 -8.59
CA ALA A 1211 -35.12 -46.00 -9.29
C ALA A 1211 -34.79 -47.29 -8.54
N ILE A 1212 -33.50 -47.51 -8.26
CA ILE A 1212 -32.99 -48.71 -7.58
C ILE A 1212 -33.63 -48.86 -6.19
N THR A 1213 -33.72 -47.77 -5.42
CA THR A 1213 -34.34 -47.83 -4.08
C THR A 1213 -35.85 -48.12 -4.15
N ARG A 1214 -36.53 -47.66 -5.20
CA ARG A 1214 -37.96 -47.94 -5.40
C ARG A 1214 -38.20 -49.42 -5.71
N ASP A 1215 -37.33 -50.05 -6.49
CA ASP A 1215 -37.43 -51.46 -6.82
C ASP A 1215 -37.26 -52.33 -5.57
N VAL A 1216 -36.29 -51.99 -4.71
CA VAL A 1216 -36.10 -52.65 -3.40
C VAL A 1216 -37.34 -52.46 -2.52
N LEU A 1217 -37.88 -51.24 -2.41
CA LEU A 1217 -39.08 -50.98 -1.64
C LEU A 1217 -40.29 -51.76 -2.18
N SER A 1218 -40.41 -51.88 -3.50
CA SER A 1218 -41.48 -52.64 -4.16
C SER A 1218 -41.35 -54.15 -3.95
N ALA A 1219 -40.14 -54.68 -3.83
CA ALA A 1219 -39.92 -56.10 -3.52
C ALA A 1219 -40.22 -56.44 -2.04
N LEU A 1220 -40.05 -55.46 -1.15
CA LEU A 1220 -40.31 -55.58 0.29
C LEU A 1220 -41.75 -55.29 0.71
N SER A 1221 -42.48 -54.52 -0.10
CA SER A 1221 -43.91 -54.25 0.09
C SER A 1221 -44.71 -55.45 -0.38
#